data_AF-A0A0Q8EJ40-F1
#
_entry.id   AF-A0A0Q8EJ40-F1
#
_cell.length_a   1.000
_cell.length_b   1.000
_cell.length_c   1.000
_cell.angle_alpha   90.00
_cell.angle_beta   90.00
_cell.angle_gamma   90.00
#
_symmetry.space_group_name_H-M   'P 1'
#
loop_
_entity.id
_entity.type
_entity.pdbx_description
1 polymer ?
#
loop_
_entity_poly.entity_id
_entity_poly.type
_entity_poly.pdbx_seq_one_letter_code
_entity_poly.pdbx_strand_id
1 'polypeptide(L)'
;MNDLTKNLLLWVVVAVVLMVVFQSFSPKGASTAAIAGGTTYSDFLDQVDSGNVQRVEFGGDARGGVGEITYSLRNGDSKTINAPFDRDLINDLRTKKVEIIQKEPPSGISLTAILFNFLPVLLIIGFWIFIMRQMQGGGGGAKGAMSFGKSRAKLQGEDQVKVTFADVAGCDEAKEEVGELVEFLRDPGKFQKLGGKIPRGVLMVGQPGTGKTLLAKAIAGEAKVPFFSISGSDFVEMFVGVGASRVRDMFEQAKKHAPCIIFIDEIDAVGRHRGAGLGGGHDEREQTLNQLLVEMDGFEGGEGVIVIAATNRPDVLDPALLRPGRFDRQVTVGLPDVRGREQILRVHMRKLPLADDVEPMVIARGTPGFSGADLANLCNEAALFAARENAKEVRMDHLDRARDKIIMGTERRSMAMSEEEKRNTAYHESGHAIVGRLVPEHDPVYKVTIIPRDRALGVTVYLPEGDKYSINRTGIESRLCTLYGGRVAEELIFGADKVTTGASNDIERATKMARNMVTKWGLSEELGPITYAEEEEEVFLGRSVSQHKNVSDDTARKIDEVVRNILDKAYARTTKILTDNIDKLHVMADTLMQYETIDAPQIDAIMEGRDVPPPLGWTKSDKDDKPESRPLPPIGGPAAQT
;
A
#
# COMPACT_ATOMS: atom_id res chain seq x y z
N MET A 1 -1.96 35.13 9.44
CA MET A 1 -1.58 33.94 10.24
C MET A 1 -2.77 33.00 10.25
N ASN A 2 -2.61 31.78 9.72
CA ASN A 2 -3.64 30.75 9.74
C ASN A 2 -4.10 30.48 11.18
N ASP A 3 -5.39 30.18 11.38
CA ASP A 3 -5.92 29.81 12.70
C ASP A 3 -5.22 28.58 13.28
N LEU A 4 -4.71 27.72 12.40
CA LEU A 4 -3.85 26.58 12.75
C LEU A 4 -2.52 27.03 13.36
N THR A 5 -1.91 28.10 12.84
CA THR A 5 -0.68 28.68 13.40
C THR A 5 -0.92 29.32 14.76
N LYS A 6 -2.06 29.99 14.96
CA LYS A 6 -2.43 30.59 16.25
C LYS A 6 -2.67 29.51 17.32
N ASN A 7 -3.39 28.44 16.98
CA ASN A 7 -3.62 27.31 17.88
C ASN A 7 -2.33 26.58 18.22
N LEU A 8 -1.44 26.37 17.24
CA LEU A 8 -0.16 25.72 17.48
C LEU A 8 0.75 26.55 18.37
N LEU A 9 0.78 27.88 18.18
CA LEU A 9 1.54 28.81 19.03
C LEU A 9 1.01 28.80 20.47
N LEU A 10 -0.31 28.71 20.65
CA LEU A 10 -0.94 28.61 21.97
C LEU A 10 -0.55 27.31 22.69
N TRP A 11 -0.56 26.17 22.01
CA TRP A 11 -0.13 24.89 22.59
C TRP A 11 1.36 24.85 22.91
N VAL A 12 2.21 25.48 22.09
CA VAL A 12 3.64 25.62 22.39
C VAL A 12 3.85 26.45 23.67
N VAL A 13 3.13 27.55 23.84
CA VAL A 13 3.20 28.37 25.06
C VAL A 13 2.74 27.56 26.28
N VAL A 14 1.67 26.78 26.18
CA VAL A 14 1.20 25.90 27.26
C VAL A 14 2.25 24.85 27.63
N ALA A 15 2.86 24.20 26.64
CA ALA A 15 3.91 23.20 26.86
C ALA A 15 5.14 23.80 27.57
N VAL A 16 5.55 25.01 27.18
CA VAL A 16 6.67 25.73 27.81
C VAL A 16 6.33 26.09 29.26
N VAL A 17 5.13 26.60 29.53
CA VAL A 17 4.70 26.94 30.89
C VAL A 17 4.64 25.70 31.78
N LEU A 18 4.07 24.60 31.30
CA LEU A 18 4.03 23.33 32.03
C LEU A 18 5.44 22.77 32.27
N MET A 19 6.35 22.89 31.30
CA MET A 19 7.74 22.46 31.46
C MET A 19 8.48 23.27 32.53
N VAL A 20 8.30 24.59 32.55
CA VAL A 20 8.89 25.48 33.57
C VAL A 20 8.33 25.17 34.95
N VAL A 21 7.02 24.94 35.05
CA VAL A 21 6.36 24.55 36.31
C VAL A 21 6.84 23.17 36.77
N PHE A 22 6.94 22.20 35.88
CA PHE A 22 7.43 20.86 36.21
C PHE A 22 8.90 20.88 36.66
N GLN A 23 9.73 21.72 36.04
CA GLN A 23 11.10 21.96 36.51
C GLN A 23 11.15 22.67 37.87
N SER A 24 10.15 23.49 38.20
CA SER A 24 10.03 24.16 39.51
C SER A 24 9.59 23.21 40.62
N PHE A 25 8.80 22.18 40.31
CA PHE A 25 8.34 21.16 41.27
C PHE A 25 9.24 19.94 41.34
N SER A 26 10.11 19.74 40.34
CA SER A 26 11.26 18.84 40.48
C SER A 26 12.05 19.32 41.69
N PRO A 27 12.13 18.54 42.79
CA PRO A 27 12.98 18.93 43.90
C PRO A 27 14.37 19.15 43.33
N LYS A 28 14.94 20.34 43.54
CA LYS A 28 16.40 20.50 43.53
C LYS A 28 16.91 19.71 44.73
N GLY A 29 16.81 18.39 44.65
CA GLY A 29 17.50 17.46 45.51
C GLY A 29 18.94 17.92 45.48
N ALA A 30 19.46 18.17 46.69
CA ALA A 30 20.83 18.57 46.93
C ALA A 30 21.69 17.90 45.88
N SER A 31 22.26 18.75 45.05
CA SER A 31 23.19 18.43 44.00
C SER A 31 23.94 17.15 44.32
N THR A 32 23.70 16.13 43.51
CA THR A 32 24.67 15.13 43.07
C THR A 32 25.87 15.86 42.46
N ALA A 33 26.55 16.67 43.28
CA ALA A 33 27.83 17.27 43.04
C ALA A 33 28.82 16.37 43.78
N ALA A 34 29.63 15.66 43.01
CA ALA A 34 30.78 14.90 43.45
C ALA A 34 30.54 13.55 44.16
N ILE A 35 29.98 12.57 43.44
CA ILE A 35 30.65 11.24 43.36
C ILE A 35 31.64 11.33 42.20
N ALA A 36 32.59 12.25 42.33
CA ALA A 36 33.75 12.43 41.47
C ALA A 36 34.94 12.43 42.45
N GLY A 37 35.39 11.22 42.79
CA GLY A 37 36.34 10.96 43.87
C GLY A 37 35.73 10.14 44.99
N GLY A 38 35.23 8.94 44.67
CA GLY A 38 34.63 8.00 45.61
C GLY A 38 35.55 7.73 46.81
N THR A 39 35.11 8.16 47.98
CA THR A 39 35.58 7.62 49.26
C THR A 39 34.39 6.92 49.89
N THR A 40 34.53 5.61 50.04
CA THR A 40 33.56 4.76 50.72
C THR A 40 33.65 4.97 52.23
N TYR A 41 32.64 4.52 52.98
CA TYR A 41 32.69 4.52 54.44
C TYR A 41 33.91 3.73 54.97
N SER A 42 34.28 2.65 54.29
CA SER A 42 35.49 1.88 54.59
C SER A 42 36.77 2.70 54.42
N ASP A 43 36.90 3.50 53.35
CA ASP A 43 38.06 4.38 53.15
C ASP A 43 38.17 5.45 54.26
N PHE A 44 37.04 5.90 54.78
CA PHE A 44 37.01 6.80 55.92
C PHE A 44 37.51 6.12 57.20
N LEU A 45 37.04 4.89 57.50
CA LEU A 45 37.55 4.10 58.63
C LEU A 45 39.06 3.87 58.52
N ASP A 46 39.56 3.52 57.34
CA ASP A 46 41.00 3.34 57.09
C ASP A 46 41.79 4.63 57.34
N GLN A 47 41.24 5.79 56.97
CA GLN A 47 41.86 7.09 57.23
C GLN A 47 41.83 7.49 58.71
N VAL A 48 40.77 7.11 59.44
CA VAL A 48 40.69 7.26 60.90
C VAL A 48 41.74 6.36 61.57
N ASP A 49 41.85 5.11 61.13
CA ASP A 49 42.80 4.15 61.70
C ASP A 49 44.25 4.54 61.45
N SER A 50 44.53 5.07 60.26
CA SER A 50 45.81 5.64 59.86
C SER A 50 46.14 6.96 60.59
N GLY A 51 45.22 7.53 61.36
CA GLY A 51 45.42 8.76 62.13
C GLY A 51 45.44 10.05 61.29
N ASN A 52 44.94 9.98 60.05
CA ASN A 52 44.97 11.08 59.09
C ASN A 52 43.80 12.06 59.25
N VAL A 53 42.73 11.64 59.94
CA VAL A 53 41.54 12.47 60.19
C VAL A 53 41.76 13.35 61.42
N GLN A 54 41.44 14.64 61.31
CA GLN A 54 41.57 15.63 62.39
C GLN A 54 40.22 15.92 63.05
N ARG A 55 39.17 16.10 62.25
CA ARG A 55 37.85 16.53 62.71
C ARG A 55 36.76 15.80 61.95
N VAL A 56 35.68 15.44 62.63
CA VAL A 56 34.50 14.78 62.08
C VAL A 56 33.25 15.54 62.55
N GLU A 57 32.45 15.96 61.59
CA GLU A 57 31.18 16.64 61.80
C GLU A 57 30.03 15.72 61.41
N PHE A 58 29.12 15.50 62.34
CA PHE A 58 27.90 14.72 62.12
C PHE A 58 26.74 15.66 61.75
N GLY A 59 26.22 15.50 60.54
CA GLY A 59 25.00 16.16 60.06
C GLY A 59 23.77 15.31 60.39
N GLY A 60 23.03 15.67 61.45
CA GLY A 60 21.87 14.88 61.89
C GLY A 60 20.53 15.60 61.67
N ASP A 61 19.64 14.96 60.90
CA ASP A 61 18.20 15.21 60.96
C ASP A 61 17.63 14.59 62.25
N ALA A 62 16.64 15.22 62.86
CA ALA A 62 16.19 15.04 64.25
C ALA A 62 15.48 13.69 64.55
N ARG A 63 15.70 12.63 63.75
CA ARG A 63 15.01 11.34 63.84
C ARG A 63 15.94 10.11 63.86
N GLY A 64 17.14 10.23 64.42
CA GLY A 64 17.90 9.08 64.93
C GLY A 64 18.39 8.05 63.89
N GLY A 65 18.43 8.38 62.61
CA GLY A 65 19.14 7.63 61.56
C GLY A 65 20.36 8.42 61.11
N VAL A 66 21.51 7.74 60.95
CA VAL A 66 22.82 8.38 60.67
C VAL A 66 22.77 9.16 59.36
N GLY A 67 22.93 10.48 59.48
CA GLY A 67 23.03 11.41 58.39
C GLY A 67 24.49 11.82 58.16
N GLU A 68 24.79 12.05 56.89
CA GLU A 68 25.97 12.73 56.32
C GLU A 68 27.09 13.10 57.31
N ILE A 69 28.24 12.42 57.20
CA ILE A 69 29.45 12.71 57.96
C ILE A 69 30.38 13.54 57.08
N THR A 70 30.76 14.72 57.53
CA THR A 70 31.83 15.52 56.91
C THR A 70 33.08 15.42 57.76
N TYR A 71 34.19 14.94 57.20
CA TYR A 71 35.44 14.83 57.92
C TYR A 71 36.57 15.62 57.25
N SER A 72 37.44 16.18 58.07
CA SER A 72 38.60 16.97 57.65
C SER A 72 39.87 16.18 57.91
N LEU A 73 40.68 16.01 56.88
CA LEU A 73 41.99 15.40 56.93
C LEU A 73 43.05 16.42 57.37
N ARG A 74 44.14 15.94 57.98
CA ARG A 74 45.25 16.80 58.44
C ARG A 74 45.94 17.56 57.31
N ASN A 75 45.76 17.15 56.05
CA ASN A 75 46.28 17.84 54.87
C ASN A 75 45.43 19.06 54.46
N GLY A 76 44.32 19.33 55.15
CA GLY A 76 43.40 20.45 54.89
C GLY A 76 42.19 20.09 54.02
N ASP A 77 42.14 18.89 53.45
CA ASP A 77 41.00 18.47 52.63
C ASP A 77 39.82 18.06 53.52
N SER A 78 38.61 18.45 53.14
CA SER A 78 37.37 17.97 53.77
C SER A 78 36.54 17.17 52.78
N LYS A 79 36.04 16.03 53.23
CA LYS A 79 35.20 15.13 52.44
C LYS A 79 33.93 14.80 53.19
N THR A 80 32.86 14.60 52.43
CA THR A 80 31.54 14.30 52.96
C THR A 80 31.09 12.94 52.46
N ILE A 81 30.68 12.07 53.38
CA ILE A 81 30.24 10.72 53.09
C ILE A 81 28.90 10.43 53.76
N ASN A 82 28.13 9.51 53.16
CA ASN A 82 26.98 8.91 53.81
C ASN A 82 27.43 7.67 54.57
N ALA A 83 27.36 7.71 55.90
CA ALA A 83 27.78 6.62 56.77
C ALA A 83 26.58 5.76 57.21
N PRO A 84 26.73 4.43 57.29
CA PRO A 84 25.76 3.56 57.92
C PRO A 84 25.71 3.81 59.45
N PHE A 85 24.68 3.28 60.11
CA PHE A 85 24.60 3.33 61.57
C PHE A 85 25.66 2.42 62.20
N ASP A 86 26.71 3.04 62.72
CA ASP A 86 27.82 2.40 63.39
C ASP A 86 27.91 2.89 64.84
N ARG A 87 27.75 1.96 65.79
CA ARG A 87 27.77 2.28 67.23
C ARG A 87 29.18 2.48 67.77
N ASP A 88 30.17 1.86 67.13
CA ASP A 88 31.54 1.82 67.63
C ASP A 88 32.38 2.97 67.08
N LEU A 89 31.95 3.60 65.98
CA LEU A 89 32.62 4.73 65.35
C LEU A 89 32.99 5.87 66.31
N ILE A 90 32.08 6.26 67.22
CA ILE A 90 32.37 7.33 68.19
C ILE A 90 33.49 6.92 69.16
N ASN A 91 33.55 5.64 69.54
CA ASN A 91 34.60 5.12 70.41
C ASN A 91 35.95 5.08 69.67
N ASP A 92 35.96 4.71 68.39
CA ASP A 92 37.18 4.67 67.57
C ASP A 92 37.75 6.07 67.34
N LEU A 93 36.89 7.03 66.97
CA LEU A 93 37.26 8.44 66.81
C LEU A 93 37.83 9.03 68.11
N ARG A 94 37.25 8.67 69.26
CA ARG A 94 37.74 9.13 70.58
C ARG A 94 39.09 8.50 70.94
N THR A 95 39.28 7.22 70.65
CA THR A 95 40.54 6.50 70.90
C THR A 95 41.69 7.10 70.09
N LYS A 96 41.41 7.54 68.85
CA LYS A 96 42.38 8.18 67.95
C LYS A 96 42.50 9.70 68.14
N LYS A 97 41.81 10.28 69.14
CA LYS A 97 41.80 11.73 69.49
C LYS A 97 41.34 12.65 68.34
N VAL A 98 40.31 12.23 67.60
CA VAL A 98 39.67 13.04 66.54
C VAL A 98 38.62 13.98 67.16
N GLU A 99 38.53 15.23 66.69
CA GLU A 99 37.56 16.20 67.17
C GLU A 99 36.16 15.91 66.60
N ILE A 100 35.15 15.76 67.45
CA ILE A 100 33.77 15.42 67.04
C ILE A 100 32.84 16.61 67.26
N ILE A 101 32.10 17.02 66.22
CA ILE A 101 31.16 18.15 66.26
C ILE A 101 29.81 17.75 65.67
N GLN A 102 28.73 18.25 66.27
CA GLN A 102 27.36 18.05 65.77
C GLN A 102 26.78 19.39 65.32
N LYS A 103 26.21 19.43 64.10
CA LYS A 103 25.60 20.63 63.54
C LYS A 103 24.12 20.72 63.91
N GLU A 104 23.66 21.86 64.42
CA GLU A 104 22.25 22.08 64.76
C GLU A 104 21.37 22.24 63.49
N PRO A 105 20.14 21.68 63.46
CA PRO A 105 19.26 21.80 62.30
C PRO A 105 18.76 23.25 62.12
N PRO A 106 18.78 23.79 60.87
CA PRO A 106 18.36 25.16 60.61
C PRO A 106 16.85 25.31 60.88
N SER A 107 16.50 26.07 61.92
CA SER A 107 15.12 26.40 62.27
C SER A 107 14.81 27.86 61.91
N GLY A 108 14.05 28.05 60.83
CA GLY A 108 13.53 29.36 60.44
C GLY A 108 12.67 29.29 59.17
N ILE A 109 11.44 29.81 59.22
CA ILE A 109 10.58 29.96 58.04
C ILE A 109 11.12 31.13 57.21
N SER A 110 11.79 30.83 56.11
CA SER A 110 12.26 31.88 55.20
C SER A 110 11.10 32.42 54.36
N LEU A 111 10.72 33.68 54.56
CA LEU A 111 9.70 34.37 53.75
C LEU A 111 10.03 34.34 52.24
N THR A 112 11.31 34.25 51.87
CA THR A 112 11.73 34.10 50.47
C THR A 112 11.39 32.71 49.91
N ALA A 113 11.41 31.65 50.73
CA ALA A 113 11.03 30.31 50.31
C ALA A 113 9.52 30.18 50.06
N ILE A 114 8.70 30.89 50.83
CA ILE A 114 7.24 30.94 50.61
C ILE A 114 6.93 31.63 49.27
N LEU A 115 7.52 32.80 49.01
CA LEU A 115 7.23 33.54 47.78
C LEU A 115 7.58 32.73 46.51
N PHE A 116 8.74 32.08 46.48
CA PHE A 116 9.16 31.28 45.32
C PHE A 116 8.38 29.96 45.16
N ASN A 117 7.87 29.36 46.24
CA ASN A 117 7.04 28.15 46.14
C ASN A 117 5.59 28.43 45.75
N PHE A 118 5.04 29.61 46.09
CA PHE A 118 3.64 29.95 45.78
C PHE A 118 3.45 30.72 44.46
N LEU A 119 4.50 31.36 43.93
CA LEU A 119 4.45 32.08 42.64
C LEU A 119 4.04 31.18 41.45
N PRO A 120 4.51 29.92 41.31
CA PRO A 120 4.10 29.04 40.21
C PRO A 120 2.61 28.69 40.29
N VAL A 121 2.09 28.47 41.50
CA VAL A 121 0.67 28.14 41.71
C VAL A 121 -0.24 29.33 41.36
N LEU A 122 0.16 30.55 41.73
CA LEU A 122 -0.59 31.76 41.38
C LEU A 122 -0.60 32.03 39.86
N LEU A 123 0.50 31.74 39.15
CA LEU A 123 0.54 31.85 37.69
C LEU A 123 -0.40 30.86 37.00
N ILE A 124 -0.50 29.63 37.50
CA ILE A 124 -1.43 28.62 36.97
C ILE A 124 -2.88 29.07 37.19
N ILE A 125 -3.22 29.57 38.38
CA ILE A 125 -4.57 30.05 38.68
C ILE A 125 -4.92 31.26 37.79
N GLY A 126 -4.00 32.21 37.63
CA GLY A 126 -4.19 33.37 36.75
C GLY A 126 -4.37 32.99 35.28
N PHE A 127 -3.57 32.04 34.79
CA PHE A 127 -3.68 31.51 33.43
C PHE A 127 -4.97 30.70 33.20
N TRP A 128 -5.40 29.92 34.19
CA TRP A 128 -6.66 29.18 34.17
C TRP A 128 -7.87 30.11 34.07
N ILE A 129 -7.87 31.20 34.85
CA ILE A 129 -8.90 32.24 34.78
C ILE A 129 -8.88 32.94 33.42
N PHE A 130 -7.70 33.20 32.85
CA PHE A 130 -7.56 33.80 31.52
C PHE A 130 -8.14 32.91 30.40
N ILE A 131 -7.86 31.60 30.41
CA ILE A 131 -8.43 30.65 29.44
C ILE A 131 -9.95 30.53 29.59
N MET A 132 -10.47 30.45 30.82
CA MET A 132 -11.92 30.42 31.04
C MET A 132 -12.59 31.70 30.53
N ARG A 133 -11.95 32.87 30.70
CA ARG A 133 -12.46 34.15 30.15
C ARG A 133 -12.43 34.18 28.62
N GLN A 134 -11.45 33.53 27.98
CA GLN A 134 -11.36 33.45 26.53
C GLN A 134 -12.32 32.41 25.92
N MET A 135 -12.61 31.32 26.63
CA MET A 135 -13.63 30.33 26.22
C MET A 135 -15.07 30.85 26.35
N GLN A 136 -15.32 31.78 27.28
CA GLN A 136 -16.66 32.36 27.51
C GLN A 136 -16.89 33.67 26.74
N GLY A 137 -15.82 34.39 26.36
CA GLY A 137 -15.88 35.71 25.72
C GLY A 137 -15.80 35.75 24.19
N GLY A 138 -15.70 34.59 23.52
CA GLY A 138 -15.76 34.48 22.06
C GLY A 138 -16.75 33.40 21.66
N GLY A 139 -17.71 33.71 20.77
CA GLY A 139 -18.87 32.89 20.41
C GLY A 139 -18.59 31.53 19.73
N GLY A 140 -17.73 30.70 20.30
CA GLY A 140 -17.37 29.36 19.83
C GLY A 140 -17.39 28.26 20.90
N GLY A 141 -17.47 28.58 22.19
CA GLY A 141 -17.37 27.60 23.28
C GLY A 141 -18.50 26.56 23.35
N ALA A 142 -19.72 26.92 22.93
CA ALA A 142 -20.86 25.99 22.92
C ALA A 142 -20.97 25.14 21.63
N LYS A 143 -20.27 25.51 20.54
CA LYS A 143 -20.31 24.78 19.26
C LYS A 143 -19.24 23.70 19.14
N GLY A 144 -18.16 23.74 19.92
CA GLY A 144 -17.07 22.76 19.86
C GLY A 144 -17.45 21.37 20.37
N ALA A 145 -18.09 21.29 21.55
CA ALA A 145 -18.52 20.01 22.13
C ALA A 145 -19.76 19.41 21.43
N MET A 146 -20.66 20.25 20.90
CA MET A 146 -21.86 19.84 20.15
C MET A 146 -21.59 19.50 18.68
N SER A 147 -20.36 19.70 18.17
CA SER A 147 -20.00 19.35 16.79
C SER A 147 -19.42 17.94 16.63
N PHE A 148 -19.21 17.19 17.72
CA PHE A 148 -18.64 15.83 17.66
C PHE A 148 -19.57 14.79 17.04
N GLY A 149 -20.89 15.01 17.07
CA GLY A 149 -21.90 14.06 16.54
C GLY A 149 -22.39 14.37 15.12
N LYS A 150 -21.92 15.45 14.48
CA LYS A 150 -22.35 15.81 13.12
C LYS A 150 -21.66 14.94 12.07
N SER A 151 -22.43 14.54 11.05
CA SER A 151 -21.92 13.83 9.89
C SER A 151 -20.88 14.66 9.15
N ARG A 152 -19.79 14.01 8.74
CA ARG A 152 -18.76 14.58 7.86
C ARG A 152 -19.05 14.35 6.37
N ALA A 153 -20.23 13.82 6.04
CA ALA A 153 -20.61 13.53 4.66
C ALA A 153 -20.47 14.76 3.77
N LYS A 154 -19.80 14.60 2.63
CA LYS A 154 -19.69 15.67 1.63
C LYS A 154 -20.99 15.71 0.84
N LEU A 155 -21.79 16.76 1.05
CA LEU A 155 -22.96 17.07 0.24
C LEU A 155 -22.48 17.64 -1.11
N GLN A 156 -22.82 16.97 -2.20
CA GLN A 156 -22.75 17.53 -3.54
C GLN A 156 -24.18 17.85 -3.98
N GLY A 157 -24.49 19.13 -4.15
CA GLY A 157 -25.77 19.56 -4.71
C GLY A 157 -25.91 19.12 -6.18
N GLU A 158 -27.14 19.15 -6.70
CA GLU A 158 -27.49 18.70 -8.05
C GLU A 158 -26.55 19.27 -9.13
N ASP A 159 -26.26 20.57 -9.08
CA ASP A 159 -25.38 21.26 -10.06
C ASP A 159 -23.88 20.89 -9.95
N GLN A 160 -23.46 20.26 -8.84
CA GLN A 160 -22.06 19.89 -8.63
C GLN A 160 -21.74 18.49 -9.17
N VAL A 161 -22.76 17.64 -9.41
CA VAL A 161 -22.58 16.28 -9.93
C VAL A 161 -22.56 16.32 -11.46
N LYS A 162 -21.37 16.47 -12.05
CA LYS A 162 -21.18 16.55 -13.51
C LYS A 162 -20.99 15.20 -14.22
N VAL A 163 -20.80 14.13 -13.46
CA VAL A 163 -20.50 12.80 -14.01
C VAL A 163 -21.81 12.14 -14.43
N THR A 164 -21.86 11.62 -15.65
CA THR A 164 -23.03 10.92 -16.20
C THR A 164 -22.68 9.51 -16.66
N PHE A 165 -23.65 8.72 -17.14
CA PHE A 165 -23.36 7.39 -17.69
C PHE A 165 -22.46 7.41 -18.94
N ALA A 166 -22.31 8.56 -19.61
CA ALA A 166 -21.37 8.73 -20.71
C ALA A 166 -19.89 8.74 -20.27
N ASP A 167 -19.62 9.05 -18.99
CA ASP A 167 -18.27 9.09 -18.41
C ASP A 167 -17.87 7.75 -17.77
N VAL A 168 -18.80 6.82 -17.65
CA VAL A 168 -18.58 5.46 -17.15
C VAL A 168 -18.56 4.52 -18.35
N ALA A 169 -17.62 3.59 -18.42
CA ALA A 169 -17.48 2.66 -19.53
C ALA A 169 -17.08 1.27 -19.03
N GLY A 170 -17.31 0.23 -19.86
CA GLY A 170 -16.89 -1.14 -19.56
C GLY A 170 -17.65 -1.85 -18.43
N CYS A 171 -18.86 -1.40 -18.11
CA CYS A 171 -19.75 -2.04 -17.13
C CYS A 171 -21.22 -1.92 -17.57
N ASP A 172 -21.50 -2.32 -18.81
CA ASP A 172 -22.81 -2.09 -19.44
C ASP A 172 -23.93 -2.88 -18.75
N GLU A 173 -23.67 -4.09 -18.26
CA GLU A 173 -24.62 -4.88 -17.48
C GLU A 173 -24.98 -4.18 -16.17
N ALA A 174 -23.95 -3.66 -15.46
CA ALA A 174 -24.17 -2.93 -14.21
C ALA A 174 -24.93 -1.62 -14.46
N LYS A 175 -24.70 -0.93 -15.58
CA LYS A 175 -25.44 0.28 -15.98
C LYS A 175 -26.91 -0.02 -16.29
N GLU A 176 -27.18 -1.12 -17.00
CA GLU A 176 -28.56 -1.54 -17.29
C GLU A 176 -29.30 -1.84 -15.99
N GLU A 177 -28.67 -2.57 -15.06
CA GLU A 177 -29.27 -2.92 -13.78
C GLU A 177 -29.58 -1.70 -12.90
N VAL A 178 -28.68 -0.71 -12.87
CA VAL A 178 -28.91 0.55 -12.12
C VAL A 178 -29.74 1.58 -12.89
N GLY A 179 -29.99 1.37 -14.18
CA GLY A 179 -30.80 2.25 -15.02
C GLY A 179 -32.24 2.37 -14.53
N GLU A 180 -32.77 1.28 -13.97
CA GLU A 180 -34.09 1.27 -13.30
C GLU A 180 -34.14 2.24 -12.11
N LEU A 181 -33.04 2.36 -11.35
CA LEU A 181 -32.95 3.26 -10.19
C LEU A 181 -32.99 4.72 -10.63
N VAL A 182 -32.38 5.03 -11.77
CA VAL A 182 -32.40 6.37 -12.36
C VAL A 182 -33.81 6.76 -12.78
N GLU A 183 -34.50 5.87 -13.50
CA GLU A 183 -35.88 6.12 -13.91
C GLU A 183 -36.79 6.31 -12.70
N PHE A 184 -36.59 5.50 -11.66
CA PHE A 184 -37.30 5.63 -10.41
C PHE A 184 -37.07 6.99 -9.72
N LEU A 185 -35.83 7.45 -9.61
CA LEU A 185 -35.51 8.75 -9.01
C LEU A 185 -36.06 9.93 -9.82
N ARG A 186 -36.17 9.78 -11.16
CA ARG A 186 -36.74 10.81 -12.04
C ARG A 186 -38.28 10.86 -11.99
N ASP A 187 -38.95 9.72 -11.93
CA ASP A 187 -40.42 9.63 -11.84
C ASP A 187 -40.89 8.54 -10.84
N PRO A 188 -40.87 8.82 -9.53
CA PRO A 188 -41.31 7.87 -8.51
C PRO A 188 -42.80 7.48 -8.64
N GLY A 189 -43.62 8.37 -9.19
CA GLY A 189 -45.07 8.19 -9.31
C GLY A 189 -45.46 7.09 -10.29
N LYS A 190 -44.64 6.84 -11.32
CA LYS A 190 -44.86 5.76 -12.30
C LYS A 190 -44.84 4.38 -11.64
N PHE A 191 -43.92 4.14 -10.71
CA PHE A 191 -43.75 2.84 -10.04
C PHE A 191 -44.75 2.63 -8.90
N GLN A 192 -45.06 3.68 -8.13
CA GLN A 192 -46.04 3.61 -7.04
C GLN A 192 -47.46 3.27 -7.54
N LYS A 193 -47.86 3.81 -8.71
CA LYS A 193 -49.16 3.51 -9.34
C LYS A 193 -49.36 2.03 -9.69
N LEU A 194 -48.27 1.31 -9.95
CA LEU A 194 -48.27 -0.11 -10.30
C LEU A 194 -48.04 -1.02 -9.08
N GLY A 195 -47.94 -0.45 -7.87
CA GLY A 195 -47.67 -1.21 -6.65
C GLY A 195 -46.22 -1.70 -6.52
N GLY A 196 -45.30 -1.19 -7.34
CA GLY A 196 -43.88 -1.51 -7.25
C GLY A 196 -43.28 -0.96 -5.97
N LYS A 197 -42.50 -1.80 -5.27
CA LYS A 197 -41.73 -1.38 -4.09
C LYS A 197 -40.35 -0.91 -4.50
N ILE A 198 -39.89 0.13 -3.84
CA ILE A 198 -38.63 0.79 -4.14
C ILE A 198 -37.51 0.05 -3.39
N PRO A 199 -36.44 -0.36 -4.08
CA PRO A 199 -35.28 -0.91 -3.41
C PRO A 199 -34.68 0.15 -2.50
N ARG A 200 -34.54 -0.18 -1.22
CA ARG A 200 -34.07 0.77 -0.20
C ARG A 200 -32.56 0.91 -0.23
N GLY A 201 -31.88 -0.17 -0.62
CA GLY A 201 -30.43 -0.27 -0.59
C GLY A 201 -29.90 -1.08 -1.76
N VAL A 202 -28.85 -0.57 -2.38
CA VAL A 202 -28.12 -1.26 -3.44
C VAL A 202 -26.69 -1.46 -3.00
N LEU A 203 -26.23 -2.71 -2.98
CA LEU A 203 -24.84 -3.06 -2.69
C LEU A 203 -24.09 -3.27 -4.01
N MET A 204 -23.11 -2.41 -4.28
CA MET A 204 -22.16 -2.57 -5.38
C MET A 204 -20.98 -3.42 -4.92
N VAL A 205 -20.82 -4.58 -5.54
CA VAL A 205 -19.78 -5.55 -5.22
C VAL A 205 -18.78 -5.61 -6.37
N GLY A 206 -17.48 -5.57 -6.09
CA GLY A 206 -16.49 -5.75 -7.14
C GLY A 206 -15.08 -5.43 -6.69
N GLN A 207 -14.09 -5.74 -7.51
CA GLN A 207 -12.69 -5.47 -7.17
C GLN A 207 -12.41 -3.96 -7.00
N PRO A 208 -11.34 -3.58 -6.29
CA PRO A 208 -10.92 -2.19 -6.21
C PRO A 208 -10.69 -1.59 -7.61
N GLY A 209 -11.01 -0.31 -7.80
CA GLY A 209 -10.73 0.38 -9.06
C GLY A 209 -11.67 0.07 -10.24
N THR A 210 -12.72 -0.74 -10.08
CA THR A 210 -13.72 -1.03 -11.14
C THR A 210 -14.72 0.11 -11.38
N GLY A 211 -14.62 1.21 -10.64
CA GLY A 211 -15.46 2.40 -10.85
C GLY A 211 -16.79 2.40 -10.09
N LYS A 212 -16.94 1.60 -9.01
CA LYS A 212 -18.14 1.61 -8.14
C LYS A 212 -18.57 3.01 -7.69
N THR A 213 -17.64 3.79 -7.14
CA THR A 213 -17.86 5.18 -6.70
C THR A 213 -18.18 6.11 -7.88
N LEU A 214 -17.62 5.84 -9.07
CA LEU A 214 -17.91 6.62 -10.28
C LEU A 214 -19.31 6.31 -10.80
N LEU A 215 -19.72 5.03 -10.81
CA LEU A 215 -21.05 4.58 -11.21
C LEU A 215 -22.13 5.17 -10.28
N ALA A 216 -21.92 5.15 -8.96
CA ALA A 216 -22.84 5.77 -8.00
C ALA A 216 -23.03 7.28 -8.25
N LYS A 217 -21.95 8.00 -8.55
CA LYS A 217 -22.02 9.42 -8.94
C LYS A 217 -22.73 9.62 -10.28
N ALA A 218 -22.53 8.72 -11.24
CA ALA A 218 -23.20 8.77 -12.52
C ALA A 218 -24.71 8.54 -12.42
N ILE A 219 -25.17 7.65 -11.53
CA ILE A 219 -26.59 7.47 -11.21
C ILE A 219 -27.19 8.78 -10.69
N ALA A 220 -26.50 9.46 -9.77
CA ALA A 220 -26.96 10.75 -9.23
C ALA A 220 -27.00 11.85 -10.30
N GLY A 221 -25.97 11.95 -11.14
CA GLY A 221 -25.91 12.93 -12.23
C GLY A 221 -26.94 12.68 -13.32
N GLU A 222 -27.21 11.41 -13.64
CA GLU A 222 -28.27 11.05 -14.58
C GLU A 222 -29.65 11.34 -13.98
N ALA A 223 -29.89 10.99 -12.71
CA ALA A 223 -31.16 11.29 -12.04
C ALA A 223 -31.34 12.78 -11.69
N LYS A 224 -30.25 13.57 -11.72
CA LYS A 224 -30.20 14.98 -11.28
C LYS A 224 -30.68 15.17 -9.84
N VAL A 225 -30.19 14.33 -8.93
CA VAL A 225 -30.51 14.38 -7.50
C VAL A 225 -29.27 14.68 -6.65
N PRO A 226 -29.40 15.24 -5.44
CA PRO A 226 -28.28 15.43 -4.52
C PRO A 226 -27.55 14.11 -4.19
N PHE A 227 -26.23 14.19 -4.07
CA PHE A 227 -25.36 13.06 -3.78
C PHE A 227 -24.61 13.29 -2.46
N PHE A 228 -24.87 12.42 -1.47
CA PHE A 228 -24.15 12.40 -0.21
C PHE A 228 -23.10 11.30 -0.26
N SER A 229 -21.83 11.64 -0.05
CA SER A 229 -20.74 10.66 -0.02
C SER A 229 -20.06 10.62 1.34
N ILE A 230 -19.94 9.41 1.90
CA ILE A 230 -19.24 9.13 3.14
C ILE A 230 -18.42 7.83 3.01
N SER A 231 -17.29 7.76 3.70
CA SER A 231 -16.52 6.52 3.81
C SER A 231 -16.99 5.71 5.00
N GLY A 232 -17.08 4.38 4.89
CA GLY A 232 -17.42 3.47 5.98
C GLY A 232 -16.44 3.61 7.15
N SER A 233 -15.17 3.90 6.86
CA SER A 233 -14.14 4.19 7.86
C SER A 233 -14.40 5.48 8.65
N ASP A 234 -15.15 6.45 8.13
CA ASP A 234 -15.51 7.69 8.86
C ASP A 234 -16.48 7.43 10.02
N PHE A 235 -17.12 6.27 10.05
CA PHE A 235 -18.00 5.88 11.14
C PHE A 235 -17.29 5.17 12.29
N VAL A 236 -16.05 4.70 12.08
CA VAL A 236 -15.26 3.99 13.09
C VAL A 236 -14.39 4.99 13.84
N GLU A 237 -14.72 5.25 15.10
CA GLU A 237 -14.02 6.23 15.94
C GLU A 237 -13.65 5.64 17.31
N MET A 238 -12.71 6.29 18.01
CA MET A 238 -12.26 5.83 19.34
C MET A 238 -13.33 5.99 20.44
N PHE A 239 -14.38 6.78 20.19
CA PHE A 239 -15.41 7.10 21.17
C PHE A 239 -16.71 6.36 20.85
N VAL A 240 -17.15 5.54 21.80
CA VAL A 240 -18.42 4.79 21.71
C VAL A 240 -19.59 5.74 21.46
N GLY A 241 -20.46 5.38 20.51
CA GLY A 241 -21.68 6.12 20.18
C GLY A 241 -21.51 7.30 19.21
N VAL A 242 -20.28 7.71 18.88
CA VAL A 242 -20.06 8.78 17.89
C VAL A 242 -20.44 8.32 16.48
N GLY A 243 -20.06 7.11 16.08
CA GLY A 243 -20.44 6.53 14.78
C GLY A 243 -21.96 6.47 14.61
N ALA A 244 -22.68 5.93 15.61
CA ALA A 244 -24.14 5.89 15.60
C ALA A 244 -24.79 7.29 15.50
N SER A 245 -24.26 8.31 16.19
CA SER A 245 -24.79 9.68 16.04
C SER A 245 -24.62 10.23 14.62
N ARG A 246 -23.47 9.96 13.99
CA ARG A 246 -23.19 10.42 12.61
C ARG A 246 -24.12 9.76 11.61
N VAL A 247 -24.41 8.46 11.79
CA VAL A 247 -25.39 7.73 10.98
C VAL A 247 -26.75 8.44 11.06
N ARG A 248 -27.26 8.74 12.26
CA ARG A 248 -28.54 9.45 12.42
C ARG A 248 -28.57 10.81 11.74
N ASP A 249 -27.55 11.64 11.97
CA ASP A 249 -27.48 12.99 11.37
C ASP A 249 -27.38 12.92 9.84
N MET A 250 -26.65 11.96 9.29
CA MET A 250 -26.60 11.71 7.84
C MET A 250 -27.98 11.40 7.27
N PHE A 251 -28.72 10.48 7.91
CA PHE A 251 -30.06 10.11 7.47
C PHE A 251 -31.07 11.25 7.64
N GLU A 252 -30.98 12.04 8.70
CA GLU A 252 -31.83 13.22 8.90
C GLU A 252 -31.57 14.29 7.82
N GLN A 253 -30.30 14.50 7.44
CA GLN A 253 -29.96 15.42 6.35
C GLN A 253 -30.43 14.92 5.00
N ALA A 254 -30.26 13.63 4.70
CA ALA A 254 -30.77 13.02 3.48
C ALA A 254 -32.29 13.18 3.34
N LYS A 255 -33.04 12.96 4.41
CA LYS A 255 -34.51 13.18 4.44
C LYS A 255 -34.92 14.61 4.10
N LYS A 256 -34.14 15.62 4.52
CA LYS A 256 -34.40 17.04 4.18
C LYS A 256 -34.14 17.38 2.71
N HIS A 257 -33.32 16.56 2.03
CA HIS A 257 -32.91 16.75 0.64
C HIS A 257 -33.48 15.69 -0.32
N ALA A 258 -34.49 14.95 0.12
CA ALA A 258 -35.18 13.96 -0.70
C ALA A 258 -35.86 14.59 -1.94
N PRO A 259 -35.81 13.95 -3.11
CA PRO A 259 -35.14 12.68 -3.42
C PRO A 259 -33.62 12.82 -3.52
N CYS A 260 -32.85 11.91 -2.92
CA CYS A 260 -31.39 11.96 -2.94
C CYS A 260 -30.74 10.57 -2.83
N ILE A 261 -29.44 10.51 -3.11
CA ILE A 261 -28.63 9.29 -2.98
C ILE A 261 -27.65 9.43 -1.81
N ILE A 262 -27.61 8.43 -0.93
CA ILE A 262 -26.58 8.26 0.09
C ILE A 262 -25.59 7.19 -0.40
N PHE A 263 -24.34 7.56 -0.63
CA PHE A 263 -23.27 6.64 -1.00
C PHE A 263 -22.31 6.39 0.16
N ILE A 264 -22.17 5.12 0.55
CA ILE A 264 -21.26 4.64 1.58
C ILE A 264 -20.17 3.78 0.91
N ASP A 265 -18.96 4.32 0.79
CA ASP A 265 -17.80 3.54 0.32
C ASP A 265 -17.25 2.65 1.45
N GLU A 266 -16.55 1.56 1.14
CA GLU A 266 -15.93 0.67 2.14
C GLU A 266 -16.88 0.26 3.30
N ILE A 267 -18.11 -0.15 2.98
CA ILE A 267 -19.11 -0.53 3.98
C ILE A 267 -18.62 -1.67 4.89
N ASP A 268 -17.67 -2.47 4.44
CA ASP A 268 -17.01 -3.54 5.19
C ASP A 268 -16.22 -3.05 6.42
N ALA A 269 -15.90 -1.76 6.51
CA ALA A 269 -15.32 -1.17 7.72
C ALA A 269 -16.26 -1.26 8.94
N VAL A 270 -17.57 -1.05 8.72
CA VAL A 270 -18.62 -1.07 9.75
C VAL A 270 -19.51 -2.31 9.69
N GLY A 271 -19.66 -2.91 8.51
CA GLY A 271 -20.57 -4.02 8.24
C GLY A 271 -19.96 -5.39 8.43
N ARG A 272 -18.76 -5.50 9.03
CA ARG A 272 -18.05 -6.77 9.16
C ARG A 272 -18.74 -7.72 10.14
N HIS A 273 -18.80 -9.00 9.80
CA HIS A 273 -19.35 -10.04 10.67
C HIS A 273 -18.58 -10.14 11.99
N ARG A 274 -19.30 -10.50 13.06
CA ARG A 274 -18.73 -10.79 14.38
C ARG A 274 -17.60 -11.80 14.28
N GLY A 275 -16.40 -11.41 14.72
CA GLY A 275 -15.31 -12.32 15.05
C GLY A 275 -15.24 -12.51 16.57
N ALA A 276 -14.82 -13.69 17.03
CA ALA A 276 -14.61 -13.99 18.45
C ALA A 276 -13.36 -13.30 19.03
N GLY A 277 -13.22 -11.98 18.82
CA GLY A 277 -12.13 -11.18 19.34
C GLY A 277 -12.46 -10.66 20.74
N LEU A 278 -11.72 -11.11 21.75
CA LEU A 278 -11.74 -10.50 23.09
C LEU A 278 -11.12 -9.08 23.01
N GLY A 279 -11.93 -8.05 22.81
CA GLY A 279 -11.48 -6.65 22.87
C GLY A 279 -12.58 -5.63 22.58
N GLY A 280 -12.69 -4.58 23.42
CA GLY A 280 -13.75 -3.56 23.41
C GLY A 280 -13.82 -2.63 22.20
N GLY A 281 -13.15 -2.94 21.09
CA GLY A 281 -13.35 -2.27 19.79
C GLY A 281 -14.53 -2.81 19.00
N HIS A 282 -15.11 -3.95 19.41
CA HIS A 282 -16.30 -4.53 18.78
C HIS A 282 -17.57 -3.71 19.08
N ASP A 283 -17.71 -3.16 20.28
CA ASP A 283 -18.96 -2.56 20.75
C ASP A 283 -19.36 -1.30 19.95
N GLU A 284 -18.38 -0.49 19.53
CA GLU A 284 -18.62 0.73 18.76
C GLU A 284 -19.07 0.44 17.32
N ARG A 285 -18.43 -0.54 16.67
CA ARG A 285 -18.79 -0.97 15.32
C ARG A 285 -20.18 -1.60 15.31
N GLU A 286 -20.48 -2.45 16.29
CA GLU A 286 -21.80 -3.06 16.42
C GLU A 286 -22.90 -2.03 16.66
N GLN A 287 -22.66 -1.04 17.52
CA GLN A 287 -23.64 0.02 17.78
C GLN A 287 -23.91 0.84 16.52
N THR A 288 -22.86 1.19 15.78
CA THR A 288 -22.96 1.94 14.52
C THR A 288 -23.68 1.13 13.44
N LEU A 289 -23.35 -0.16 13.29
CA LEU A 289 -24.02 -1.07 12.37
C LEU A 289 -25.51 -1.21 12.69
N ASN A 290 -25.85 -1.46 13.95
CA ASN A 290 -27.25 -1.56 14.37
C ASN A 290 -28.01 -0.25 14.13
N GLN A 291 -27.38 0.90 14.34
CA GLN A 291 -28.00 2.18 14.02
C GLN A 291 -28.27 2.32 12.52
N LEU A 292 -27.33 1.92 11.66
CA LEU A 292 -27.53 1.91 10.21
C LEU A 292 -28.72 1.02 9.82
N LEU A 293 -28.84 -0.17 10.42
CA LEU A 293 -29.96 -1.07 10.18
C LEU A 293 -31.30 -0.46 10.60
N VAL A 294 -31.35 0.20 11.76
CA VAL A 294 -32.57 0.88 12.26
C VAL A 294 -32.97 2.02 11.34
N GLU A 295 -32.02 2.83 10.85
CA GLU A 295 -32.34 3.91 9.92
C GLU A 295 -32.84 3.38 8.56
N MET A 296 -32.25 2.29 8.05
CA MET A 296 -32.68 1.64 6.80
C MET A 296 -34.09 1.02 6.90
N ASP A 297 -34.38 0.37 8.03
CA ASP A 297 -35.70 -0.22 8.29
C ASP A 297 -36.75 0.90 8.55
N GLY A 298 -36.32 2.02 9.14
CA GLY A 298 -37.14 3.17 9.53
C GLY A 298 -37.67 4.04 8.40
N PHE A 299 -37.28 3.80 7.15
CA PHE A 299 -37.90 4.47 6.00
C PHE A 299 -39.30 3.93 5.74
N GLU A 300 -40.27 4.80 5.52
CA GLU A 300 -41.47 4.42 4.77
C GLU A 300 -41.12 4.58 3.29
N GLY A 301 -41.45 3.60 2.44
CA GLY A 301 -40.96 3.51 1.05
C GLY A 301 -41.34 4.67 0.12
N GLY A 302 -41.91 5.78 0.62
CA GLY A 302 -42.31 6.95 -0.14
C GLY A 302 -41.33 8.14 -0.11
N GLU A 303 -40.28 8.13 0.74
CA GLU A 303 -39.39 9.30 0.91
C GLU A 303 -38.37 9.51 -0.22
N GLY A 304 -38.25 8.61 -1.20
CA GLY A 304 -37.38 8.81 -2.37
C GLY A 304 -35.87 8.87 -2.05
N VAL A 305 -35.44 8.30 -0.92
CA VAL A 305 -34.02 8.17 -0.53
C VAL A 305 -33.53 6.77 -0.88
N ILE A 306 -32.40 6.70 -1.59
CA ILE A 306 -31.74 5.42 -1.94
C ILE A 306 -30.36 5.37 -1.30
N VAL A 307 -30.06 4.26 -0.61
CA VAL A 307 -28.73 4.00 -0.05
C VAL A 307 -27.94 3.12 -1.02
N ILE A 308 -26.79 3.58 -1.47
CA ILE A 308 -25.85 2.80 -2.27
C ILE A 308 -24.60 2.54 -1.43
N ALA A 309 -24.22 1.28 -1.26
CA ALA A 309 -23.00 0.90 -0.57
C ALA A 309 -22.02 0.23 -1.53
N ALA A 310 -20.72 0.43 -1.36
CA ALA A 310 -19.69 -0.26 -2.13
C ALA A 310 -18.82 -1.13 -1.22
N THR A 311 -18.50 -2.35 -1.67
CA THR A 311 -17.55 -3.24 -1.00
C THR A 311 -16.68 -3.97 -2.01
N ASN A 312 -15.44 -4.26 -1.60
CA ASN A 312 -14.56 -5.19 -2.32
C ASN A 312 -14.67 -6.63 -1.78
N ARG A 313 -15.32 -6.79 -0.62
CA ARG A 313 -15.37 -8.02 0.17
C ARG A 313 -16.81 -8.28 0.64
N PRO A 314 -17.67 -8.86 -0.20
CA PRO A 314 -19.04 -9.19 0.20
C PRO A 314 -19.08 -10.32 1.24
N ASP A 315 -18.05 -11.18 1.25
CA ASP A 315 -17.87 -12.35 2.11
C ASP A 315 -17.78 -12.00 3.60
N VAL A 316 -17.21 -10.85 3.93
CA VAL A 316 -17.01 -10.44 5.33
C VAL A 316 -18.20 -9.68 5.91
N LEU A 317 -19.22 -9.36 5.10
CA LEU A 317 -20.34 -8.56 5.55
C LEU A 317 -21.31 -9.36 6.42
N ASP A 318 -21.93 -8.69 7.39
CA ASP A 318 -22.99 -9.26 8.20
C ASP A 318 -24.22 -9.57 7.30
N PRO A 319 -24.71 -10.82 7.25
CA PRO A 319 -25.90 -11.21 6.50
C PRO A 319 -27.13 -10.39 6.82
N ALA A 320 -27.19 -9.75 8.00
CA ALA A 320 -28.26 -8.84 8.37
C ALA A 320 -28.38 -7.65 7.39
N LEU A 321 -27.27 -7.16 6.82
CA LEU A 321 -27.28 -6.08 5.83
C LEU A 321 -27.92 -6.51 4.50
N LEU A 322 -27.79 -7.79 4.14
CA LEU A 322 -28.25 -8.36 2.87
C LEU A 322 -29.72 -8.83 2.91
N ARG A 323 -30.42 -8.62 4.03
CA ARG A 323 -31.82 -9.04 4.16
C ARG A 323 -32.75 -8.11 3.36
N PRO A 324 -33.87 -8.63 2.81
CA PRO A 324 -34.86 -7.81 2.12
C PRO A 324 -35.32 -6.62 2.95
N GLY A 325 -35.38 -5.43 2.34
CA GLY A 325 -35.67 -4.16 3.01
C GLY A 325 -34.42 -3.36 3.42
N ARG A 326 -33.22 -3.90 3.25
CA ARG A 326 -31.94 -3.22 3.48
C ARG A 326 -31.18 -3.12 2.16
N PHE A 327 -30.06 -3.83 2.01
CA PHE A 327 -29.41 -4.01 0.70
C PHE A 327 -30.04 -5.20 -0.02
N ASP A 328 -31.25 -4.97 -0.53
CA ASP A 328 -32.05 -5.98 -1.21
C ASP A 328 -31.62 -6.23 -2.66
N ARG A 329 -30.88 -5.28 -3.27
CA ARG A 329 -30.27 -5.45 -4.60
C ARG A 329 -28.75 -5.50 -4.50
N GLN A 330 -28.15 -6.44 -5.23
CA GLN A 330 -26.70 -6.57 -5.34
C GLN A 330 -26.29 -6.45 -6.80
N VAL A 331 -25.49 -5.43 -7.09
CA VAL A 331 -24.98 -5.16 -8.44
C VAL A 331 -23.51 -5.50 -8.47
N THR A 332 -23.12 -6.43 -9.34
CA THR A 332 -21.71 -6.81 -9.47
C THR A 332 -21.02 -5.93 -10.51
N VAL A 333 -20.00 -5.17 -10.09
CA VAL A 333 -19.15 -4.33 -10.93
C VAL A 333 -17.79 -5.00 -11.08
N GLY A 334 -17.72 -5.93 -12.04
CA GLY A 334 -16.54 -6.72 -12.33
C GLY A 334 -15.40 -5.96 -13.01
N LEU A 335 -14.33 -6.69 -13.33
CA LEU A 335 -13.28 -6.18 -14.21
C LEU A 335 -13.83 -6.04 -15.64
N PRO A 336 -13.43 -5.00 -16.38
CA PRO A 336 -13.88 -4.79 -17.76
C PRO A 336 -13.30 -5.85 -18.72
N ASP A 337 -14.08 -6.22 -19.72
CA ASP A 337 -13.68 -7.03 -20.88
C ASP A 337 -12.79 -6.22 -21.85
N VAL A 338 -12.22 -6.84 -22.89
CA VAL A 338 -11.37 -6.15 -23.89
C VAL A 338 -12.07 -4.89 -24.44
N ARG A 339 -13.35 -4.98 -24.80
CA ARG A 339 -14.10 -3.85 -25.37
C ARG A 339 -14.35 -2.78 -24.33
N GLY A 340 -14.70 -3.16 -23.10
CA GLY A 340 -14.84 -2.27 -21.97
C GLY A 340 -13.53 -1.53 -21.65
N ARG A 341 -12.40 -2.23 -21.67
CA ARG A 341 -11.07 -1.62 -21.51
C ARG A 341 -10.78 -0.61 -22.62
N GLU A 342 -11.10 -0.93 -23.86
CA GLU A 342 -10.98 0.00 -24.99
C GLU A 342 -11.83 1.27 -24.78
N GLN A 343 -13.09 1.11 -24.37
CA GLN A 343 -13.98 2.24 -24.10
C GLN A 343 -13.48 3.10 -22.92
N ILE A 344 -13.03 2.47 -21.84
CA ILE A 344 -12.44 3.17 -20.69
C ILE A 344 -11.20 3.95 -21.11
N LEU A 345 -10.30 3.33 -21.88
CA LEU A 345 -9.12 3.99 -22.44
C LEU A 345 -9.54 5.20 -23.27
N ARG A 346 -10.52 5.07 -24.18
CA ARG A 346 -11.04 6.19 -24.97
C ARG A 346 -11.56 7.34 -24.11
N VAL A 347 -12.24 7.07 -22.99
CA VAL A 347 -12.71 8.12 -22.06
C VAL A 347 -11.53 8.88 -21.43
N HIS A 348 -10.49 8.16 -20.97
CA HIS A 348 -9.32 8.79 -20.36
C HIS A 348 -8.41 9.48 -21.38
N MET A 349 -8.29 8.90 -22.58
CA MET A 349 -7.52 9.42 -23.71
C MET A 349 -8.04 10.75 -24.25
N ARG A 350 -9.34 11.05 -24.15
CA ARG A 350 -9.91 12.36 -24.54
C ARG A 350 -9.28 13.55 -23.82
N LYS A 351 -8.63 13.32 -22.67
CA LYS A 351 -7.97 14.37 -21.87
C LYS A 351 -6.52 14.60 -22.28
N LEU A 352 -5.96 13.76 -23.16
CA LEU A 352 -4.57 13.78 -23.58
C LEU A 352 -4.45 14.25 -25.04
N PRO A 353 -3.40 15.01 -25.38
CA PRO A 353 -3.04 15.23 -26.78
C PRO A 353 -2.42 13.95 -27.34
N LEU A 354 -3.18 13.18 -28.12
CA LEU A 354 -2.73 11.93 -28.73
C LEU A 354 -2.22 12.16 -30.16
N ALA A 355 -1.24 11.37 -30.57
CA ALA A 355 -0.82 11.26 -31.96
C ALA A 355 -1.70 10.26 -32.74
N ASP A 356 -1.66 10.32 -34.07
CA ASP A 356 -2.50 9.50 -34.97
C ASP A 356 -2.13 8.00 -34.97
N ASP A 357 -0.97 7.63 -34.40
CA ASP A 357 -0.47 6.26 -34.32
C ASP A 357 -1.10 5.44 -33.17
N VAL A 358 -1.90 6.08 -32.30
CA VAL A 358 -2.44 5.44 -31.10
C VAL A 358 -3.63 4.54 -31.43
N GLU A 359 -3.47 3.25 -31.16
CA GLU A 359 -4.54 2.25 -31.30
C GLU A 359 -5.01 1.72 -29.93
N PRO A 360 -6.15 2.20 -29.38
CA PRO A 360 -6.62 1.82 -28.05
C PRO A 360 -6.88 0.31 -27.89
N MET A 361 -7.28 -0.37 -28.97
CA MET A 361 -7.57 -1.81 -28.95
C MET A 361 -6.32 -2.65 -28.67
N VAL A 362 -5.15 -2.24 -29.19
CA VAL A 362 -3.88 -2.95 -28.96
C VAL A 362 -3.49 -2.85 -27.48
N ILE A 363 -3.63 -1.67 -26.88
CA ILE A 363 -3.39 -1.48 -25.43
C ILE A 363 -4.40 -2.28 -24.61
N ALA A 364 -5.69 -2.26 -24.97
CA ALA A 364 -6.75 -2.97 -24.25
C ALA A 364 -6.51 -4.49 -24.21
N ARG A 365 -6.01 -5.07 -25.30
CA ARG A 365 -5.60 -6.48 -25.35
C ARG A 365 -4.36 -6.76 -24.48
N GLY A 366 -3.45 -5.79 -24.38
CA GLY A 366 -2.19 -5.89 -23.64
C GLY A 366 -2.32 -5.67 -22.13
N THR A 367 -3.51 -5.29 -21.68
CA THR A 367 -3.82 -5.03 -20.26
C THR A 367 -4.89 -5.98 -19.73
N PRO A 368 -4.73 -7.32 -19.84
CA PRO A 368 -5.72 -8.25 -19.30
C PRO A 368 -5.80 -8.12 -17.78
N GLY A 369 -7.02 -8.12 -17.24
CA GLY A 369 -7.28 -8.01 -15.80
C GLY A 369 -7.10 -6.61 -15.21
N PHE A 370 -6.77 -5.59 -16.01
CA PHE A 370 -6.66 -4.22 -15.52
C PHE A 370 -8.05 -3.68 -15.14
N SER A 371 -8.11 -3.03 -13.97
CA SER A 371 -9.30 -2.26 -13.57
C SER A 371 -9.37 -0.92 -14.32
N GLY A 372 -10.52 -0.24 -14.25
CA GLY A 372 -10.66 1.10 -14.84
C GLY A 372 -9.68 2.11 -14.24
N ALA A 373 -9.37 1.98 -12.94
CA ALA A 373 -8.35 2.79 -12.28
C ALA A 373 -6.94 2.51 -12.80
N ASP A 374 -6.60 1.25 -13.08
CA ASP A 374 -5.29 0.88 -13.65
C ASP A 374 -5.12 1.44 -15.06
N LEU A 375 -6.17 1.42 -15.88
CA LEU A 375 -6.17 2.02 -17.22
C LEU A 375 -6.05 3.55 -17.17
N ALA A 376 -6.71 4.19 -16.21
CA ALA A 376 -6.54 5.63 -15.97
C ALA A 376 -5.09 5.96 -15.58
N ASN A 377 -4.48 5.13 -14.72
CA ASN A 377 -3.09 5.28 -14.33
C ASN A 377 -2.12 5.04 -15.51
N LEU A 378 -2.40 4.07 -16.38
CA LEU A 378 -1.64 3.83 -17.61
C LEU A 378 -1.61 5.07 -18.51
N CYS A 379 -2.78 5.68 -18.75
CA CYS A 379 -2.85 6.92 -19.55
C CYS A 379 -2.04 8.05 -18.91
N ASN A 380 -2.09 8.17 -17.57
CA ASN A 380 -1.31 9.16 -16.84
C ASN A 380 0.20 8.92 -16.93
N GLU A 381 0.65 7.67 -16.79
CA GLU A 381 2.06 7.28 -16.95
C GLU A 381 2.57 7.55 -18.36
N ALA A 382 1.76 7.28 -19.39
CA ALA A 382 2.11 7.59 -20.78
C ALA A 382 2.30 9.09 -21.00
N ALA A 383 1.44 9.93 -20.40
CA ALA A 383 1.60 11.37 -20.43
C ALA A 383 2.89 11.83 -19.71
N LEU A 384 3.26 11.18 -18.60
CA LEU A 384 4.51 11.46 -17.89
C LEU A 384 5.75 11.06 -18.70
N PHE A 385 5.69 9.99 -19.51
CA PHE A 385 6.76 9.64 -20.44
C PHE A 385 6.89 10.68 -21.55
N ALA A 386 5.77 11.05 -22.18
CA ALA A 386 5.75 12.09 -23.21
C ALA A 386 6.33 13.42 -22.68
N ALA A 387 5.92 13.82 -21.47
CA ALA A 387 6.41 15.04 -20.83
C ALA A 387 7.92 14.99 -20.52
N ARG A 388 8.43 13.83 -20.08
CA ARG A 388 9.88 13.65 -19.82
C ARG A 388 10.72 13.80 -21.08
N GLU A 389 10.17 13.45 -22.24
CA GLU A 389 10.84 13.60 -23.54
C GLU A 389 10.58 14.94 -24.20
N ASN A 390 9.86 15.85 -23.54
CA ASN A 390 9.36 17.11 -24.11
C ASN A 390 8.58 16.89 -25.42
N ALA A 391 7.89 15.74 -25.55
CA ALA A 391 7.01 15.47 -26.67
C ALA A 391 5.72 16.31 -26.55
N LYS A 392 5.22 16.81 -27.69
CA LYS A 392 3.97 17.59 -27.74
C LYS A 392 2.72 16.72 -27.62
N GLU A 393 2.83 15.48 -28.07
CA GLU A 393 1.75 14.51 -28.17
C GLU A 393 2.18 13.16 -27.57
N VAL A 394 1.21 12.41 -27.08
CA VAL A 394 1.38 11.05 -26.57
C VAL A 394 1.25 10.08 -27.75
N ARG A 395 2.34 9.38 -28.06
CA ARG A 395 2.44 8.35 -29.11
C ARG A 395 2.15 6.96 -28.57
N MET A 396 1.99 6.00 -29.48
CA MET A 396 1.79 4.59 -29.12
C MET A 396 2.96 4.03 -28.27
N ASP A 397 4.20 4.39 -28.59
CA ASP A 397 5.38 4.00 -27.80
C ASP A 397 5.29 4.41 -26.31
N HIS A 398 4.75 5.59 -26.01
CA HIS A 398 4.60 6.05 -24.63
C HIS A 398 3.57 5.21 -23.86
N LEU A 399 2.49 4.79 -24.52
CA LEU A 399 1.46 3.92 -23.94
C LEU A 399 2.01 2.51 -23.70
N ASP A 400 2.77 1.97 -24.64
CA ASP A 400 3.42 0.66 -24.51
C ASP A 400 4.45 0.67 -23.37
N ARG A 401 5.27 1.72 -23.25
CA ARG A 401 6.21 1.86 -22.14
C ARG A 401 5.53 2.05 -20.80
N ALA A 402 4.39 2.76 -20.76
CA ALA A 402 3.57 2.90 -19.56
C ALA A 402 2.98 1.56 -19.13
N ARG A 403 2.42 0.79 -20.07
CA ARG A 403 1.93 -0.58 -19.85
C ARG A 403 3.04 -1.46 -19.29
N ASP A 404 4.18 -1.50 -19.95
CA ASP A 404 5.30 -2.35 -19.54
C ASP A 404 5.83 -1.95 -18.16
N LYS A 405 5.87 -0.66 -17.83
CA LYS A 405 6.23 -0.17 -16.48
C LYS A 405 5.26 -0.67 -15.41
N ILE A 406 3.96 -0.63 -15.67
CA ILE A 406 2.93 -1.05 -14.69
C ILE A 406 3.00 -2.56 -14.46
N ILE A 407 3.14 -3.36 -15.53
CA ILE A 407 3.14 -4.82 -15.44
C ILE A 407 4.47 -5.36 -14.87
N MET A 408 5.59 -4.83 -15.33
CA MET A 408 6.91 -5.44 -15.14
C MET A 408 7.83 -4.64 -14.20
N GLY A 409 7.44 -3.42 -13.84
CA GLY A 409 8.25 -2.50 -13.06
C GLY A 409 9.16 -1.62 -13.91
N THR A 410 10.02 -0.87 -13.24
CA THR A 410 10.83 0.19 -13.88
C THR A 410 12.03 -0.42 -14.61
N GLU A 411 12.39 0.17 -15.75
CA GLU A 411 13.60 -0.21 -16.50
C GLU A 411 14.86 0.12 -15.70
N ARG A 412 15.76 -0.87 -15.56
CA ARG A 412 17.02 -0.71 -14.81
C ARG A 412 18.18 -0.40 -15.75
N ARG A 413 18.24 0.84 -16.25
CA ARG A 413 19.33 1.30 -17.13
C ARG A 413 20.72 1.27 -16.49
N SER A 414 20.79 1.30 -15.16
CA SER A 414 22.06 1.25 -14.42
C SER A 414 22.62 -0.16 -14.24
N MET A 415 21.82 -1.20 -14.53
CA MET A 415 22.28 -2.57 -14.41
C MET A 415 23.09 -2.94 -15.66
N ALA A 416 24.41 -2.89 -15.54
CA ALA A 416 25.30 -3.36 -16.60
C ALA A 416 25.35 -4.89 -16.59
N MET A 417 24.67 -5.52 -17.56
CA MET A 417 24.84 -6.94 -17.83
C MET A 417 26.10 -7.15 -18.66
N SER A 418 26.82 -8.24 -18.42
CA SER A 418 27.90 -8.65 -19.32
C SER A 418 27.32 -9.04 -20.69
N GLU A 419 28.14 -8.94 -21.75
CA GLU A 419 27.73 -9.36 -23.09
C GLU A 419 27.35 -10.85 -23.15
N GLU A 420 27.98 -11.70 -22.33
CA GLU A 420 27.65 -13.13 -22.23
C GLU A 420 26.29 -13.35 -21.57
N GLU A 421 25.97 -12.64 -20.50
CA GLU A 421 24.65 -12.68 -19.86
C GLU A 421 23.56 -12.14 -20.79
N LYS A 422 23.82 -11.01 -21.46
CA LYS A 422 22.90 -10.40 -22.43
C LYS A 422 22.62 -11.35 -23.59
N ARG A 423 23.65 -12.02 -24.10
CA ARG A 423 23.52 -13.05 -25.15
C ARG A 423 22.74 -14.25 -24.66
N ASN A 424 22.98 -14.71 -23.43
CA ASN A 424 22.22 -15.81 -22.84
C ASN A 424 20.72 -15.46 -22.74
N THR A 425 20.40 -14.27 -22.22
CA THR A 425 19.02 -13.76 -22.19
C THR A 425 18.42 -13.64 -23.59
N ALA A 426 19.18 -13.20 -24.60
CA ALA A 426 18.69 -13.13 -25.98
C ALA A 426 18.29 -14.51 -26.53
N TYR A 427 19.07 -15.56 -26.28
CA TYR A 427 18.71 -16.93 -26.66
C TYR A 427 17.51 -17.44 -25.87
N HIS A 428 17.44 -17.15 -24.56
CA HIS A 428 16.33 -17.52 -23.70
C HIS A 428 15.00 -16.95 -24.21
N GLU A 429 14.95 -15.64 -24.46
CA GLU A 429 13.74 -14.98 -24.95
C GLU A 429 13.39 -15.38 -26.39
N SER A 430 14.39 -15.60 -27.24
CA SER A 430 14.16 -16.13 -28.59
C SER A 430 13.52 -17.53 -28.55
N GLY A 431 13.92 -18.35 -27.57
CA GLY A 431 13.33 -19.67 -27.33
C GLY A 431 11.84 -19.60 -27.02
N HIS A 432 11.44 -18.68 -26.13
CA HIS A 432 10.02 -18.41 -25.86
C HIS A 432 9.26 -17.96 -27.10
N ALA A 433 9.79 -16.97 -27.84
CA ALA A 433 9.14 -16.40 -29.01
C ALA A 433 8.92 -17.42 -30.14
N ILE A 434 9.94 -18.21 -30.49
CA ILE A 434 9.85 -19.21 -31.57
C ILE A 434 8.85 -20.29 -31.21
N VAL A 435 8.93 -20.83 -29.99
CA VAL A 435 8.01 -21.89 -29.56
C VAL A 435 6.58 -21.36 -29.55
N GLY A 436 6.34 -20.20 -28.94
CA GLY A 436 5.03 -19.57 -28.89
C GLY A 436 4.40 -19.29 -30.26
N ARG A 437 5.21 -19.03 -31.29
CA ARG A 437 4.73 -18.84 -32.67
C ARG A 437 4.36 -20.14 -33.39
N LEU A 438 5.02 -21.25 -33.04
CA LEU A 438 4.87 -22.54 -33.72
C LEU A 438 3.87 -23.48 -33.04
N VAL A 439 3.62 -23.31 -31.75
CA VAL A 439 2.63 -24.13 -31.03
C VAL A 439 1.19 -23.71 -31.37
N PRO A 440 0.25 -24.67 -31.49
CA PRO A 440 -1.14 -24.37 -31.81
C PRO A 440 -1.86 -23.71 -30.64
N GLU A 441 -2.86 -22.88 -30.93
CA GLU A 441 -3.78 -22.27 -29.93
C GLU A 441 -3.10 -21.44 -28.83
N HIS A 442 -1.83 -21.05 -29.05
CA HIS A 442 -1.11 -20.12 -28.20
C HIS A 442 -1.43 -18.67 -28.59
N ASP A 443 -1.31 -17.77 -27.62
CA ASP A 443 -1.50 -16.35 -27.85
C ASP A 443 -0.32 -15.80 -28.69
N PRO A 444 -0.55 -14.93 -29.69
CA PRO A 444 0.51 -14.48 -30.60
C PRO A 444 1.56 -13.63 -29.89
N VAL A 445 2.81 -13.73 -30.34
CA VAL A 445 3.93 -12.92 -29.83
C VAL A 445 3.75 -11.48 -30.33
N TYR A 446 3.77 -10.53 -29.41
CA TYR A 446 3.67 -9.10 -29.70
C TYR A 446 5.04 -8.43 -29.75
N LYS A 447 5.88 -8.71 -28.74
CA LYS A 447 7.19 -8.07 -28.59
C LYS A 447 8.11 -8.94 -27.75
N VAL A 448 9.41 -8.89 -28.05
CA VAL A 448 10.47 -9.52 -27.26
C VAL A 448 11.50 -8.46 -26.89
N THR A 449 11.93 -8.41 -25.62
CA THR A 449 12.95 -7.47 -25.17
C THR A 449 13.93 -8.12 -24.20
N ILE A 450 15.20 -7.72 -24.29
CA ILE A 450 16.29 -8.14 -23.37
C ILE A 450 16.71 -6.99 -22.44
N ILE A 451 15.89 -5.96 -22.32
CA ILE A 451 16.14 -4.82 -21.43
C ILE A 451 15.71 -5.21 -20.01
N PRO A 452 16.63 -5.16 -19.02
CA PRO A 452 16.34 -5.62 -17.66
C PRO A 452 15.32 -4.70 -16.96
N ARG A 453 14.37 -5.33 -16.28
CA ARG A 453 13.33 -4.70 -15.46
C ARG A 453 13.39 -5.23 -14.03
N ASP A 454 12.67 -4.58 -13.11
CA ASP A 454 12.70 -4.91 -11.67
C ASP A 454 12.48 -6.40 -11.34
N ARG A 455 11.77 -7.15 -12.19
CA ARG A 455 11.40 -8.56 -11.96
C ARG A 455 11.94 -9.55 -13.00
N ALA A 456 12.61 -9.10 -14.07
CA ALA A 456 13.05 -9.98 -15.17
C ALA A 456 14.22 -9.37 -15.96
N LEU A 457 15.11 -10.23 -16.49
CA LEU A 457 16.26 -9.82 -17.32
C LEU A 457 15.86 -9.58 -18.78
N GLY A 458 14.94 -10.40 -19.28
CA GLY A 458 14.27 -10.26 -20.56
C GLY A 458 12.81 -10.66 -20.41
N VAL A 459 12.00 -10.37 -21.44
CA VAL A 459 10.60 -10.79 -21.46
C VAL A 459 10.06 -10.88 -22.87
N THR A 460 9.33 -11.96 -23.12
CA THR A 460 8.49 -12.18 -24.29
C THR A 460 7.03 -11.88 -23.95
N VAL A 461 6.46 -10.90 -24.64
CA VAL A 461 5.07 -10.46 -24.44
C VAL A 461 4.17 -11.11 -25.46
N TYR A 462 3.14 -11.80 -24.99
CA TYR A 462 2.07 -12.37 -25.79
C TYR A 462 0.81 -11.51 -25.67
N LEU A 463 0.14 -11.27 -26.79
CA LEU A 463 -1.06 -10.44 -26.84
C LEU A 463 -2.28 -11.31 -27.21
N PRO A 464 -3.20 -11.60 -26.27
CA PRO A 464 -4.40 -12.34 -26.59
C PRO A 464 -5.27 -11.61 -27.63
N GLU A 465 -5.83 -12.35 -28.59
CA GLU A 465 -6.78 -11.78 -29.56
C GLU A 465 -8.12 -11.39 -28.92
N GLY A 466 -8.47 -12.04 -27.81
CA GLY A 466 -9.67 -11.79 -27.02
C GLY A 466 -9.58 -12.40 -25.62
N ASP A 467 -10.52 -12.04 -24.75
CA ASP A 467 -10.61 -12.60 -23.40
C ASP A 467 -11.12 -14.06 -23.48
N LYS A 468 -10.28 -15.02 -23.05
CA LYS A 468 -10.62 -16.45 -22.98
C LYS A 468 -11.05 -16.80 -21.56
N TYR A 469 -12.30 -17.23 -21.38
CA TYR A 469 -12.82 -17.68 -20.09
C TYR A 469 -12.44 -19.13 -19.75
N SER A 470 -12.17 -19.95 -20.76
CA SER A 470 -11.73 -21.34 -20.59
C SER A 470 -10.61 -21.66 -21.57
N ILE A 471 -9.72 -22.57 -21.18
CA ILE A 471 -8.59 -23.02 -21.99
C ILE A 471 -8.70 -24.54 -22.10
N ASN A 472 -8.60 -25.06 -23.31
CA ASN A 472 -8.62 -26.50 -23.55
C ASN A 472 -7.24 -27.14 -23.26
N ARG A 473 -7.19 -28.47 -23.31
CA ARG A 473 -5.95 -29.23 -23.08
C ARG A 473 -4.82 -28.82 -24.03
N THR A 474 -5.11 -28.65 -25.32
CA THR A 474 -4.13 -28.26 -26.35
C THR A 474 -3.49 -26.91 -26.04
N GLY A 475 -4.28 -25.91 -25.65
CA GLY A 475 -3.79 -24.59 -25.28
C GLY A 475 -2.93 -24.61 -24.02
N ILE A 476 -3.29 -25.43 -23.03
CA ILE A 476 -2.48 -25.61 -21.81
C ILE A 476 -1.15 -26.30 -22.13
N GLU A 477 -1.17 -27.39 -22.91
CA GLU A 477 0.05 -28.09 -23.35
C GLU A 477 0.98 -27.17 -24.17
N SER A 478 0.40 -26.30 -25.00
CA SER A 478 1.14 -25.31 -25.79
C SER A 478 1.76 -24.21 -24.93
N ARG A 479 1.08 -23.79 -23.85
CA ARG A 479 1.65 -22.89 -22.83
C ARG A 479 2.79 -23.56 -22.05
N LEU A 480 2.66 -24.84 -21.71
CA LEU A 480 3.74 -25.61 -21.07
C LEU A 480 4.98 -25.67 -21.97
N CYS A 481 4.81 -25.92 -23.27
CA CYS A 481 5.95 -25.91 -24.21
C CYS A 481 6.62 -24.53 -24.24
N THR A 482 5.83 -23.48 -24.29
CA THR A 482 6.34 -22.10 -24.32
C THR A 482 7.13 -21.76 -23.06
N LEU A 483 6.68 -22.19 -21.87
CA LEU A 483 7.41 -21.99 -20.61
C LEU A 483 8.79 -22.69 -20.60
N TYR A 484 8.93 -23.82 -21.27
CA TYR A 484 10.24 -24.48 -21.42
C TYR A 484 11.12 -23.90 -22.52
N GLY A 485 10.59 -22.99 -23.37
CA GLY A 485 11.29 -22.43 -24.52
C GLY A 485 12.65 -21.83 -24.16
N GLY A 486 12.72 -20.98 -23.13
CA GLY A 486 13.96 -20.35 -22.69
C GLY A 486 14.99 -21.36 -22.17
N ARG A 487 14.58 -22.24 -21.23
CA ARG A 487 15.44 -23.29 -20.66
C ARG A 487 16.07 -24.18 -21.74
N VAL A 488 15.26 -24.63 -22.70
CA VAL A 488 15.69 -25.52 -23.77
C VAL A 488 16.61 -24.80 -24.75
N ALA A 489 16.33 -23.53 -25.07
CA ALA A 489 17.21 -22.73 -25.93
C ALA A 489 18.60 -22.55 -25.29
N GLU A 490 18.67 -22.29 -23.99
CA GLU A 490 19.94 -22.22 -23.26
C GLU A 490 20.71 -23.54 -23.34
N GLU A 491 20.04 -24.67 -23.09
CA GLU A 491 20.66 -26.00 -23.11
C GLU A 491 21.18 -26.37 -24.50
N LEU A 492 20.43 -26.08 -25.57
CA LEU A 492 20.83 -26.39 -26.95
C LEU A 492 22.06 -25.60 -27.39
N ILE A 493 22.20 -24.35 -26.96
CA ILE A 493 23.26 -23.45 -27.42
C ILE A 493 24.50 -23.50 -26.52
N PHE A 494 24.32 -23.53 -25.21
CA PHE A 494 25.42 -23.45 -24.24
C PHE A 494 25.75 -24.80 -23.59
N GLY A 495 24.89 -25.80 -23.74
CA GLY A 495 25.03 -27.12 -23.12
C GLY A 495 24.39 -27.23 -21.74
N ALA A 496 24.13 -28.47 -21.30
CA ALA A 496 23.45 -28.79 -20.04
C ALA A 496 24.16 -28.27 -18.78
N ASP A 497 25.48 -28.11 -18.81
CA ASP A 497 26.26 -27.61 -17.67
C ASP A 497 26.17 -26.08 -17.52
N LYS A 498 25.71 -25.37 -18.55
CA LYS A 498 25.66 -23.89 -18.59
C LYS A 498 24.27 -23.31 -18.45
N VAL A 499 23.28 -24.13 -18.16
CA VAL A 499 21.89 -23.67 -18.03
C VAL A 499 21.71 -22.89 -16.73
N THR A 500 21.05 -21.75 -16.81
CA THR A 500 21.03 -20.77 -15.72
C THR A 500 19.85 -20.92 -14.76
N THR A 501 19.86 -20.13 -13.70
CA THR A 501 18.73 -19.97 -12.77
C THR A 501 17.63 -19.05 -13.30
N GLY A 502 17.82 -18.43 -14.47
CA GLY A 502 16.86 -17.51 -15.10
C GLY A 502 15.50 -18.16 -15.36
N ALA A 503 15.49 -19.43 -15.76
CA ALA A 503 14.28 -20.22 -16.05
C ALA A 503 13.47 -20.66 -14.80
N SER A 504 13.86 -20.26 -13.59
CA SER A 504 13.24 -20.74 -12.34
C SER A 504 11.74 -20.42 -12.25
N ASN A 505 11.34 -19.19 -12.59
CA ASN A 505 9.94 -18.79 -12.60
C ASN A 505 9.13 -19.54 -13.66
N ASP A 506 9.71 -19.87 -14.82
CA ASP A 506 9.01 -20.61 -15.87
C ASP A 506 8.78 -22.07 -15.48
N ILE A 507 9.78 -22.68 -14.85
CA ILE A 507 9.68 -24.05 -14.30
C ILE A 507 8.63 -24.10 -13.19
N GLU A 508 8.59 -23.12 -12.29
CA GLU A 508 7.58 -23.03 -11.23
C GLU A 508 6.17 -22.93 -11.83
N ARG A 509 5.97 -22.03 -12.79
CA ARG A 509 4.68 -21.85 -13.49
C ARG A 509 4.27 -23.11 -14.24
N ALA A 510 5.19 -23.76 -14.94
CA ALA A 510 4.93 -24.99 -15.67
C ALA A 510 4.51 -26.11 -14.72
N THR A 511 5.22 -26.26 -13.60
CA THR A 511 4.92 -27.26 -12.56
C THR A 511 3.55 -27.01 -11.94
N LYS A 512 3.23 -25.76 -11.58
CA LYS A 512 1.91 -25.40 -11.02
C LYS A 512 0.79 -25.65 -12.02
N MET A 513 1.00 -25.32 -13.29
CA MET A 513 0.02 -25.54 -14.36
C MET A 513 -0.22 -27.04 -14.60
N ALA A 514 0.84 -27.85 -14.72
CA ALA A 514 0.72 -29.29 -14.87
C ALA A 514 0.05 -29.94 -13.65
N ARG A 515 0.36 -29.49 -12.44
CA ARG A 515 -0.33 -29.95 -11.22
C ARG A 515 -1.82 -29.63 -11.26
N ASN A 516 -2.21 -28.40 -11.65
CA ASN A 516 -3.62 -28.03 -11.79
C ASN A 516 -4.36 -28.83 -12.87
N MET A 517 -3.69 -29.17 -13.99
CA MET A 517 -4.27 -30.07 -15.00
C MET A 517 -4.69 -31.40 -14.40
N VAL A 518 -3.87 -31.94 -13.49
CA VAL A 518 -4.09 -33.24 -12.86
C VAL A 518 -5.06 -33.15 -11.70
N THR A 519 -4.92 -32.17 -10.80
CA THR A 519 -5.63 -32.14 -9.52
C THR A 519 -6.89 -31.29 -9.50
N LYS A 520 -7.02 -30.30 -10.39
CA LYS A 520 -8.14 -29.34 -10.40
C LYS A 520 -9.02 -29.46 -11.64
N TRP A 521 -8.41 -29.53 -12.82
CA TRP A 521 -9.13 -29.49 -14.08
C TRP A 521 -9.50 -30.87 -14.63
N GLY A 522 -8.98 -31.95 -14.04
CA GLY A 522 -9.34 -33.30 -14.43
C GLY A 522 -8.91 -33.68 -15.85
N LEU A 523 -7.80 -33.11 -16.34
CA LEU A 523 -7.27 -33.30 -17.69
C LEU A 523 -6.28 -34.48 -17.81
N SER A 524 -6.15 -35.29 -16.77
CA SER A 524 -5.36 -36.52 -16.78
C SER A 524 -6.23 -37.72 -17.14
N GLU A 525 -5.80 -38.52 -18.12
CA GLU A 525 -6.46 -39.78 -18.45
C GLU A 525 -6.30 -40.83 -17.34
N GLU A 526 -5.19 -40.81 -16.60
CA GLU A 526 -4.87 -41.82 -15.59
C GLU A 526 -5.58 -41.63 -14.25
N LEU A 527 -5.92 -40.38 -13.92
CA LEU A 527 -6.63 -39.99 -12.70
C LEU A 527 -8.08 -39.59 -12.97
N GLY A 528 -8.42 -39.29 -14.23
CA GLY A 528 -9.77 -38.95 -14.64
C GLY A 528 -10.22 -37.55 -14.20
N PRO A 529 -11.49 -37.20 -14.46
CA PRO A 529 -12.05 -35.89 -14.17
C PRO A 529 -12.49 -35.75 -12.71
N ILE A 530 -11.57 -35.92 -11.77
CA ILE A 530 -11.83 -35.82 -10.32
C ILE A 530 -10.99 -34.69 -9.73
N THR A 531 -11.60 -33.88 -8.85
CA THR A 531 -10.88 -32.84 -8.11
C THR A 531 -10.20 -33.44 -6.88
N TYR A 532 -8.87 -33.37 -6.85
CA TYR A 532 -8.02 -33.90 -5.77
C TYR A 532 -7.51 -32.83 -4.81
N ALA A 533 -7.67 -31.55 -5.14
CA ALA A 533 -7.23 -30.41 -4.33
C ALA A 533 -8.41 -29.50 -4.01
N GLU A 534 -8.63 -29.19 -2.73
CA GLU A 534 -9.52 -28.09 -2.32
C GLU A 534 -8.87 -26.74 -2.63
N GLU A 535 -9.68 -25.74 -2.93
CA GLU A 535 -9.19 -24.38 -3.11
C GLU A 535 -8.55 -23.88 -1.80
N GLU A 536 -7.38 -23.25 -1.91
CA GLU A 536 -6.92 -22.32 -0.90
C GLU A 536 -7.86 -21.11 -0.95
N GLU A 537 -9.08 -21.24 -0.45
CA GLU A 537 -9.85 -20.06 -0.02
C GLU A 537 -8.95 -19.28 0.94
N GLU A 538 -8.98 -17.94 0.89
CA GLU A 538 -8.20 -17.11 1.80
C GLU A 538 -8.63 -17.37 3.26
N VAL A 539 -7.97 -18.37 3.88
CA VAL A 539 -8.28 -18.84 5.23
C VAL A 539 -7.82 -17.78 6.21
N PHE A 540 -8.80 -17.13 6.83
CA PHE A 540 -8.65 -16.23 7.96
C PHE A 540 -7.66 -16.77 9.02
N LEU A 541 -6.86 -15.86 9.59
CA LEU A 541 -5.95 -16.07 10.73
C LEU A 541 -6.68 -16.72 11.92
N GLY A 542 -6.74 -18.05 11.95
CA GLY A 542 -7.42 -18.79 13.00
C GLY A 542 -7.77 -20.25 12.67
N ARG A 543 -7.75 -20.65 11.39
CA ARG A 543 -7.97 -22.05 10.96
C ARG A 543 -6.79 -22.70 10.23
N SER A 544 -5.63 -22.06 10.22
CA SER A 544 -4.50 -22.40 9.35
C SER A 544 -3.59 -23.56 9.80
N VAL A 545 -3.90 -24.29 10.87
CA VAL A 545 -2.95 -25.29 11.41
C VAL A 545 -3.16 -26.70 10.84
N SER A 546 -4.24 -26.94 10.07
CA SER A 546 -4.46 -28.24 9.46
C SER A 546 -4.84 -28.14 7.99
N GLN A 547 -3.85 -27.98 7.11
CA GLN A 547 -3.98 -28.48 5.75
C GLN A 547 -4.03 -30.01 5.84
N HIS A 548 -5.22 -30.58 6.00
CA HIS A 548 -5.39 -32.01 5.82
C HIS A 548 -5.08 -32.33 4.35
N LYS A 549 -4.03 -33.13 4.11
CA LYS A 549 -3.87 -33.81 2.82
C LYS A 549 -5.09 -34.73 2.66
N ASN A 550 -6.06 -34.31 1.86
CA ASN A 550 -7.27 -35.08 1.58
C ASN A 550 -7.02 -36.27 0.61
N VAL A 551 -5.75 -36.52 0.25
CA VAL A 551 -5.34 -37.61 -0.65
C VAL A 551 -4.42 -38.59 0.07
N SER A 552 -4.56 -39.88 -0.25
CA SER A 552 -3.63 -40.91 0.24
C SER A 552 -2.22 -40.71 -0.34
N ASP A 553 -1.20 -41.19 0.37
CA ASP A 553 0.20 -41.10 -0.10
C ASP A 553 0.40 -41.78 -1.46
N ASP A 554 -0.32 -42.88 -1.72
CA ASP A 554 -0.29 -43.56 -3.02
C ASP A 554 -0.87 -42.69 -4.14
N THR A 555 -1.98 -41.99 -3.87
CA THR A 555 -2.58 -41.05 -4.83
C THR A 555 -1.66 -39.85 -5.05
N ALA A 556 -1.03 -39.33 -4.00
CA ALA A 556 -0.07 -38.23 -4.10
C ALA A 556 1.13 -38.61 -4.97
N ARG A 557 1.71 -39.79 -4.76
CA ARG A 557 2.79 -40.32 -5.62
C ARG A 557 2.36 -40.44 -7.07
N LYS A 558 1.16 -40.97 -7.32
CA LYS A 558 0.61 -41.10 -8.67
C LYS A 558 0.40 -39.74 -9.34
N ILE A 559 -0.08 -38.74 -8.60
CA ILE A 559 -0.18 -37.35 -9.09
C ILE A 559 1.21 -36.84 -9.52
N ASP A 560 2.24 -37.02 -8.70
CA ASP A 560 3.58 -36.54 -9.01
C ASP A 560 4.19 -37.24 -10.25
N GLU A 561 3.95 -38.53 -10.43
CA GLU A 561 4.37 -39.30 -11.63
C GLU A 561 3.69 -38.78 -12.90
N VAL A 562 2.38 -38.55 -12.86
CA VAL A 562 1.63 -38.00 -14.00
C VAL A 562 2.08 -36.59 -14.33
N VAL A 563 2.31 -35.74 -13.32
CA VAL A 563 2.82 -34.37 -13.51
C VAL A 563 4.18 -34.41 -14.20
N ARG A 564 5.11 -35.26 -13.74
CA ARG A 564 6.42 -35.43 -14.39
C ARG A 564 6.27 -35.85 -15.85
N ASN A 565 5.42 -36.84 -16.15
CA ASN A 565 5.19 -37.30 -17.52
C ASN A 565 4.65 -36.18 -18.44
N ILE A 566 3.78 -35.30 -17.93
CA ILE A 566 3.26 -34.16 -18.69
C ILE A 566 4.39 -33.16 -18.99
N LEU A 567 5.23 -32.84 -18.00
CA LEU A 567 6.34 -31.90 -18.14
C LEU A 567 7.42 -32.45 -19.08
N ASP A 568 7.78 -33.73 -18.98
CA ASP A 568 8.77 -34.37 -19.86
C ASP A 568 8.32 -34.37 -21.33
N LYS A 569 7.03 -34.60 -21.59
CA LYS A 569 6.45 -34.49 -22.94
C LYS A 569 6.52 -33.06 -23.48
N ALA A 570 6.20 -32.07 -22.64
CA ALA A 570 6.31 -30.67 -23.03
C ALA A 570 7.77 -30.27 -23.32
N TYR A 571 8.72 -30.72 -22.49
CA TYR A 571 10.14 -30.50 -22.68
C TYR A 571 10.62 -31.08 -24.02
N ALA A 572 10.36 -32.37 -24.26
CA ALA A 572 10.77 -33.06 -25.48
C ALA A 572 10.18 -32.44 -26.75
N ARG A 573 8.90 -32.01 -26.69
CA ARG A 573 8.26 -31.30 -27.81
C ARG A 573 8.93 -29.96 -28.09
N THR A 574 9.27 -29.21 -27.03
CA THR A 574 9.96 -27.92 -27.12
C THR A 574 11.36 -28.08 -27.71
N THR A 575 12.12 -29.08 -27.25
CA THR A 575 13.45 -29.41 -27.80
C THR A 575 13.38 -29.70 -29.28
N LYS A 576 12.39 -30.48 -29.72
CA LYS A 576 12.20 -30.77 -31.14
C LYS A 576 11.93 -29.49 -31.95
N ILE A 577 10.99 -28.66 -31.50
CA ILE A 577 10.62 -27.41 -32.19
C ILE A 577 11.83 -26.48 -32.37
N LEU A 578 12.62 -26.30 -31.31
CA LEU A 578 13.80 -25.43 -31.35
C LEU A 578 14.95 -26.02 -32.16
N THR A 579 15.15 -27.34 -32.11
CA THR A 579 16.17 -28.02 -32.92
C THR A 579 15.85 -27.90 -34.40
N ASP A 580 14.57 -28.07 -34.78
CA ASP A 580 14.11 -27.95 -36.17
C ASP A 580 14.20 -26.50 -36.70
N ASN A 581 14.37 -25.50 -35.83
CA ASN A 581 14.42 -24.07 -36.16
C ASN A 581 15.64 -23.35 -35.57
N ILE A 582 16.76 -24.06 -35.43
CA ILE A 582 17.96 -23.53 -34.76
C ILE A 582 18.59 -22.35 -35.53
N ASP A 583 18.42 -22.33 -36.86
CA ASP A 583 18.80 -21.22 -37.74
C ASP A 583 18.09 -19.92 -37.33
N LYS A 584 16.78 -19.99 -37.12
CA LYS A 584 15.96 -18.85 -36.71
C LYS A 584 16.29 -18.40 -35.30
N LEU A 585 16.63 -19.34 -34.42
CA LEU A 585 17.05 -19.05 -33.05
C LEU A 585 18.32 -18.18 -33.02
N HIS A 586 19.32 -18.49 -33.84
CA HIS A 586 20.53 -17.68 -33.96
C HIS A 586 20.24 -16.27 -34.51
N VAL A 587 19.47 -16.18 -35.60
CA VAL A 587 19.12 -14.89 -36.23
C VAL A 587 18.34 -14.01 -35.24
N MET A 588 17.39 -14.58 -34.51
CA MET A 588 16.58 -13.84 -33.53
C MET A 588 17.42 -13.34 -32.36
N ALA A 589 18.30 -14.18 -31.82
CA ALA A 589 19.20 -13.78 -30.74
C ALA A 589 20.17 -12.68 -31.17
N ASP A 590 20.76 -12.78 -32.37
CA ASP A 590 21.68 -11.75 -32.88
C ASP A 590 20.93 -10.43 -33.18
N THR A 591 19.69 -10.51 -33.66
CA THR A 591 18.82 -9.33 -33.85
C THR A 591 18.49 -8.66 -32.52
N LEU A 592 18.19 -9.44 -31.48
CA LEU A 592 17.98 -8.93 -30.12
C LEU A 592 19.24 -8.30 -29.53
N MET A 593 20.43 -8.86 -29.79
CA MET A 593 21.69 -8.24 -29.38
C MET A 593 21.92 -6.89 -30.04
N GLN A 594 21.48 -6.72 -31.29
CA GLN A 594 21.61 -5.46 -32.04
C GLN A 594 20.59 -4.39 -31.63
N TYR A 595 19.32 -4.75 -31.48
CA TYR A 595 18.22 -3.80 -31.28
C TYR A 595 17.64 -3.78 -29.86
N GLU A 596 18.01 -4.73 -29.00
CA GLU A 596 17.53 -4.94 -27.63
C GLU A 596 16.03 -5.26 -27.50
N THR A 597 15.23 -4.89 -28.48
CA THR A 597 13.79 -5.14 -28.56
C THR A 597 13.40 -5.40 -30.01
N ILE A 598 12.57 -6.41 -30.24
CA ILE A 598 12.00 -6.73 -31.56
C ILE A 598 10.47 -6.86 -31.45
N ASP A 599 9.76 -6.32 -32.44
CA ASP A 599 8.30 -6.34 -32.52
C ASP A 599 7.79 -7.47 -33.43
N ALA A 600 6.49 -7.76 -33.36
CA ALA A 600 5.85 -8.82 -34.16
C ALA A 600 6.19 -8.82 -35.66
N PRO A 601 6.22 -7.67 -36.39
CA PRO A 601 6.58 -7.67 -37.81
C PRO A 601 8.03 -8.10 -38.07
N GLN A 602 8.96 -7.81 -37.15
CA GLN A 602 10.35 -8.24 -37.25
C GLN A 602 10.49 -9.72 -36.94
N ILE A 603 9.76 -10.21 -35.93
CA ILE A 603 9.68 -11.64 -35.60
C ILE A 603 9.14 -12.43 -36.80
N ASP A 604 8.06 -11.95 -37.43
CA ASP A 604 7.48 -12.59 -38.61
C ASP A 604 8.46 -12.60 -39.80
N ALA A 605 9.23 -11.52 -40.01
CA ALA A 605 10.29 -11.50 -41.02
C ALA A 605 11.36 -12.58 -40.76
N ILE A 606 11.80 -12.75 -39.50
CA ILE A 606 12.77 -13.80 -39.12
C ILE A 606 12.17 -15.19 -39.34
N MET A 607 10.91 -15.39 -38.95
CA MET A 607 10.24 -16.69 -39.08
C MET A 607 10.05 -17.11 -40.55
N GLU A 608 9.87 -16.14 -41.44
CA GLU A 608 9.75 -16.34 -42.89
C GLU A 608 11.09 -16.34 -43.63
N GLY A 609 12.20 -16.04 -42.95
CA GLY A 609 13.54 -15.96 -43.56
C GLY A 609 13.76 -14.72 -44.43
N ARG A 610 13.03 -13.62 -44.17
CA ARG A 610 13.20 -12.32 -44.83
C ARG A 610 14.19 -11.44 -44.07
N ASP A 611 14.74 -10.43 -44.76
CA ASP A 611 15.58 -9.41 -44.12
C ASP A 611 14.79 -8.63 -43.06
N VAL A 612 15.39 -8.49 -41.88
CA VAL A 612 14.75 -7.84 -40.73
C VAL A 612 14.80 -6.32 -40.90
N PRO A 613 13.65 -5.62 -40.93
CA PRO A 613 13.64 -4.17 -40.99
C PRO A 613 14.13 -3.55 -39.66
N PRO A 614 14.77 -2.37 -39.69
CA PRO A 614 15.13 -1.67 -38.46
C PRO A 614 13.88 -1.26 -37.66
N PRO A 615 13.96 -1.17 -36.32
CA PRO A 615 12.86 -0.71 -35.49
C PRO A 615 12.38 0.70 -35.89
N LEU A 616 11.09 0.98 -35.69
CA LEU A 616 10.50 2.32 -35.92
C LEU A 616 11.23 3.38 -35.08
N GLY A 617 11.79 4.39 -35.74
CA GLY A 617 12.53 5.49 -35.08
C GLY A 617 14.02 5.21 -34.85
N TRP A 618 14.56 4.10 -35.34
CA TRP A 618 16.00 3.81 -35.23
C TRP A 618 16.83 4.67 -36.18
N THR A 619 17.50 5.70 -35.65
CA THR A 619 18.60 6.39 -36.33
C THR A 619 19.92 5.69 -36.00
N LYS A 620 20.66 5.21 -37.01
CA LYS A 620 22.07 4.80 -36.83
C LYS A 620 22.81 5.96 -36.18
N SER A 621 23.26 5.78 -34.94
CA SER A 621 24.30 6.65 -34.41
C SER A 621 25.57 6.29 -35.18
N ASP A 622 25.98 7.12 -36.13
CA ASP A 622 27.25 6.99 -36.82
C ASP A 622 28.38 7.03 -35.79
N LYS A 623 28.89 5.84 -35.44
CA LYS A 623 30.09 5.63 -34.62
C LYS A 623 31.15 4.82 -35.36
N ASP A 624 31.02 4.67 -36.68
CA ASP A 624 31.99 4.00 -37.55
C ASP A 624 32.60 4.88 -38.64
N ASP A 625 32.52 6.22 -38.52
CA ASP A 625 33.42 7.09 -39.26
C ASP A 625 34.72 7.26 -38.46
N LYS A 626 35.76 6.55 -38.91
CA LYS A 626 37.15 6.82 -38.54
C LYS A 626 37.40 8.33 -38.67
N PRO A 627 38.02 9.00 -37.69
CA PRO A 627 38.34 10.40 -37.83
C PRO A 627 39.37 10.55 -38.95
N GLU A 628 38.96 11.11 -40.09
CA GLU A 628 39.91 11.67 -41.04
C GLU A 628 40.76 12.69 -40.29
N SER A 629 42.07 12.41 -40.27
CA SER A 629 43.08 13.26 -39.66
C SER A 629 43.10 14.61 -40.37
N ARG A 630 42.46 15.62 -39.78
CA ARG A 630 42.69 17.01 -40.15
C ARG A 630 44.11 17.39 -39.72
N PRO A 631 44.97 17.90 -40.63
CA PRO A 631 46.28 18.39 -40.23
C PRO A 631 46.10 19.59 -39.30
N LEU A 632 46.79 19.56 -38.15
CA LEU A 632 46.86 20.72 -37.25
C LEU A 632 47.51 21.90 -38.00
N PRO A 633 46.99 23.13 -37.83
CA PRO A 633 47.59 24.31 -38.45
C PRO A 633 48.98 24.58 -37.85
N PRO A 634 49.93 25.13 -38.62
CA PRO A 634 51.29 25.36 -38.14
C PRO A 634 51.29 26.48 -37.09
N ILE A 635 52.01 26.22 -36.00
CA ILE A 635 52.32 27.17 -34.93
C ILE A 635 53.14 28.31 -35.52
N GLY A 636 52.62 29.55 -35.47
CA GLY A 636 53.30 30.72 -36.02
C GLY A 636 53.03 32.01 -35.26
N GLY A 637 54.06 32.50 -34.55
CA GLY A 637 54.44 33.92 -34.46
C GLY A 637 53.84 34.78 -33.33
N PRO A 638 54.64 35.69 -32.71
CA PRO A 638 54.24 36.45 -31.52
C PRO A 638 53.28 37.61 -31.83
N ALA A 639 52.44 37.92 -30.84
CA ALA A 639 51.41 38.96 -30.89
C ALA A 639 51.95 40.36 -31.21
N ALA A 640 51.31 41.04 -32.16
CA ALA A 640 51.45 42.48 -32.35
C ALA A 640 50.46 43.21 -31.44
N GLN A 641 51.00 44.14 -30.63
CA GLN A 641 50.26 45.07 -29.80
C GLN A 641 49.47 46.06 -30.67
N THR A 642 48.18 46.23 -30.37
CA THR A 642 47.47 47.52 -30.31
C THR A 642 46.17 47.33 -29.54
#